data_AF-A0A9D7E8D1-F1
#
_entry.id   AF-A0A9D7E8D1-F1
#
_cell.length_a   1.000
_cell.length_b   1.000
_cell.length_c   1.000
_cell.angle_alpha   90.00
_cell.angle_beta   90.00
_cell.angle_gamma   90.00
#
_symmetry.space_group_name_H-M   'P 1'
#
loop_
_entity.id
_entity.type
_entity.pdbx_description
1 polymer ?
#
loop_
_entity_poly.entity_id
_entity_poly.type
_entity_poly.pdbx_seq_one_letter_code
_entity_poly.pdbx_strand_id
1 'polypeptide(L)'
;MSNSTRSGKPPRFSDAECKAIAARYDGSSKVIDALLGAFHERGVRRHHIAHAAKRGGYVSKSVRKDWTPKEDAWMRENWHTHSPEEVAHRLGRSVVSVLLRKKRIRIGRYDGPDLTIRDLERVLGVDHRLWQDFIRKGWLRAWQRKRQGKVSPITRVSIESLHAFLRAHPEVIDYRHAGTYASGILELAKLPDPPRHKQLRCDSRSFTDCVKPTPNGLRAHAEQVELREIAHQFTMPSCAALGGYRFFAPIYESSPRCPRCGCIVSRFAPDGVYMDEPDETQTFAMLAAKLGLRFENGTFLGADGAAIDNIALMRYAFGTSRNPGRAARIFGTLIDGGLSVAKAAPVARDRLRPNVLRYELTPMQAADFETFLDTGAISSERWPGYGKRYLGAMALTRIPGRHLLMVSTRAVRDQWIEHFRSFAPNATIRWVYKPFHAEATVREADGSLRAVIDLYSYATRHSFADARYVICLYDESHHLPSNRAHRHAFVPCEFRMGQSASAIREDHRADWIRKLTGEAVGADWAPHVANGTLQTVPVRVLLVRDLEHKYRLANRLTEGRRAIVFCEAIADGAELERRYGMPFIYSATREPLAVIAAHRRVAMSRVGDAGIDVPDLEVVVDLSFLGGSRAQSLQRFGRLLHSARREEHVILMTDLEYEKRSKRIRVLEQKGFACRVERAPEADEPAPVRRIGDPARDWQLLFGHWHAA
;
A
#
# COMPACT_ATOMS: atom_id res chain seq x y z
N MET A 1 13.56 15.62 70.45
CA MET A 1 13.23 14.45 69.60
C MET A 1 14.52 13.78 69.17
N SER A 2 14.52 12.45 69.31
CA SER A 2 15.53 11.42 69.01
C SER A 2 16.56 11.70 67.90
N ASN A 3 17.80 11.25 68.09
CA ASN A 3 18.32 10.14 67.27
C ASN A 3 19.63 9.50 67.75
N SER A 4 19.49 8.19 68.01
CA SER A 4 20.44 7.10 67.81
C SER A 4 21.89 7.26 68.26
N THR A 5 22.14 6.81 69.49
CA THR A 5 23.33 6.04 69.84
C THR A 5 23.36 4.74 69.02
N ARG A 6 24.14 4.70 67.93
CA ARG A 6 24.47 3.44 67.25
C ARG A 6 25.97 3.33 66.91
N SER A 7 26.53 2.22 67.38
CA SER A 7 27.85 1.62 67.11
C SER A 7 29.04 2.17 67.90
N GLY A 8 29.52 1.35 68.85
CA GLY A 8 30.72 1.54 69.64
C GLY A 8 32.01 1.40 68.83
N LYS A 9 32.30 2.40 67.99
CA LYS A 9 33.67 2.66 67.53
C LYS A 9 34.22 3.84 68.32
N PRO A 10 35.46 3.75 68.85
CA PRO A 10 36.07 4.88 69.53
C PRO A 10 36.11 6.09 68.57
N PRO A 11 35.82 7.31 69.07
CA PRO A 11 35.80 8.49 68.23
C PRO A 11 37.16 8.66 67.55
N ARG A 12 37.14 8.88 66.23
CA ARG A 12 38.36 9.01 65.41
C ARG A 12 39.29 10.13 65.84
N PHE A 13 38.80 11.09 66.62
CA PHE A 13 39.56 12.19 67.23
C PHE A 13 39.17 12.33 68.70
N SER A 14 40.13 12.66 69.56
CA SER A 14 39.86 13.06 70.94
C SER A 14 39.23 14.45 70.99
N ASP A 15 38.65 14.84 72.12
CA ASP A 15 38.05 16.18 72.27
C ASP A 15 39.10 17.30 72.25
N ALA A 16 40.32 17.02 72.70
CA ALA A 16 41.46 17.93 72.58
C ALA A 16 41.87 18.11 71.10
N GLU A 17 41.91 17.02 70.33
CA GLU A 17 42.18 17.07 68.89
C GLU A 17 41.07 17.82 68.15
N CYS A 18 39.80 17.60 68.51
CA CYS A 18 38.67 18.34 67.93
C CYS A 18 38.79 19.85 68.18
N LYS A 19 39.14 20.28 69.40
CA LYS A 19 39.37 21.71 69.71
C LYS A 19 40.56 22.29 68.94
N ALA A 20 41.67 21.54 68.82
CA ALA A 20 42.84 21.96 68.06
C ALA A 20 42.56 22.06 66.55
N ILE A 21 41.78 21.12 66.02
CA ILE A 21 41.29 21.17 64.63
C ILE A 21 40.37 22.39 64.45
N ALA A 22 39.43 22.62 65.35
CA ALA A 22 38.51 23.76 65.28
C ALA A 22 39.22 25.12 65.32
N ALA A 23 40.29 25.26 66.12
CA ALA A 23 41.08 26.48 66.21
C ALA A 23 41.84 26.82 64.91
N ARG A 24 42.21 25.80 64.12
CA ARG A 24 42.94 25.97 62.86
C ARG A 24 42.03 25.96 61.63
N TYR A 25 40.84 25.40 61.74
CA TYR A 25 39.92 25.20 60.63
C TYR A 25 39.24 26.51 60.21
N ASP A 26 39.39 26.90 58.95
CA ASP A 26 38.73 28.08 58.35
C ASP A 26 37.79 27.72 57.18
N GLY A 27 37.67 26.42 56.88
CA GLY A 27 36.88 25.89 55.76
C GLY A 27 37.55 25.99 54.38
N SER A 28 38.76 26.54 54.26
CA SER A 28 39.50 26.62 53.01
C SER A 28 40.12 25.26 52.64
N SER A 29 40.21 24.95 51.34
CA SER A 29 40.86 23.70 50.89
C SER A 29 42.30 23.58 51.38
N LYS A 30 43.04 24.69 51.44
CA LYS A 30 44.45 24.74 51.87
C LYS A 30 44.62 24.28 53.32
N VAL A 31 43.77 24.78 54.23
CA VAL A 31 43.80 24.40 55.65
C VAL A 31 43.31 22.97 55.84
N ILE A 32 42.28 22.55 55.07
CA ILE A 32 41.79 21.17 55.12
C ILE A 32 42.88 20.19 54.66
N ASP A 33 43.63 20.49 53.61
CA ASP A 33 44.73 19.65 53.12
C ASP A 33 45.90 19.60 54.12
N ALA A 34 46.24 20.72 54.75
CA ALA A 34 47.26 20.76 55.80
C ALA A 34 46.85 19.91 57.03
N LEU A 35 45.58 20.00 57.44
CA LEU A 35 45.03 19.16 58.52
C LEU A 35 44.96 17.69 58.11
N LEU A 36 44.68 17.38 56.85
CA LEU A 36 44.73 16.00 56.35
C LEU A 36 46.14 15.42 56.38
N GLY A 37 47.16 16.21 56.02
CA GLY A 37 48.56 15.79 56.10
C GLY A 37 48.98 15.43 57.53
N ALA A 38 48.55 16.23 58.51
CA ALA A 38 48.83 16.01 59.93
C ALA A 38 48.20 14.73 60.50
N PHE A 39 47.18 14.16 59.85
CA PHE A 39 46.48 12.96 60.30
C PHE A 39 46.42 11.86 59.21
N HIS A 40 47.33 11.88 58.24
CA HIS A 40 47.26 11.04 57.05
C HIS A 40 47.30 9.54 57.37
N GLU A 41 48.10 9.14 58.37
CA GLU A 41 48.27 7.74 58.82
C GLU A 41 46.97 7.12 59.38
N ARG A 42 46.00 7.95 59.79
CA ARG A 42 44.73 7.50 60.40
C ARG A 42 43.59 7.29 59.38
N GLY A 43 43.90 7.32 58.08
CA GLY A 43 42.92 7.15 57.00
C GLY A 43 41.83 8.21 57.00
N VAL A 44 42.17 9.43 57.44
CA VAL A 44 41.24 10.55 57.60
C VAL A 44 40.86 11.09 56.23
N ARG A 45 39.60 11.51 56.10
CA ARG A 45 39.04 12.09 54.86
C ARG A 45 38.58 13.50 55.17
N ARG A 46 38.46 14.36 54.15
CA ARG A 46 38.07 15.79 54.31
C ARG A 46 36.84 15.98 55.22
N HIS A 47 35.83 15.12 55.10
CA HIS A 47 34.62 15.21 55.93
C HIS A 47 34.88 14.88 57.41
N HIS A 48 35.82 13.98 57.72
CA HIS A 48 36.21 13.68 59.11
C HIS A 48 36.83 14.90 59.81
N ILE A 49 37.67 15.68 59.11
CA ILE A 49 38.23 16.95 59.61
C ILE A 49 37.12 17.98 59.81
N ALA A 50 36.20 18.13 58.85
CA ALA A 50 35.07 19.05 58.97
C ALA A 50 34.12 18.70 60.12
N HIS A 51 33.87 17.40 60.37
CA HIS A 51 33.09 16.94 61.52
C HIS A 51 33.83 17.18 62.85
N ALA A 52 35.14 16.94 62.90
CA ALA A 52 35.97 17.20 64.07
C ALA A 52 36.03 18.69 64.42
N ALA A 53 36.16 19.57 63.41
CA ALA A 53 36.12 21.02 63.59
C ALA A 53 34.78 21.46 64.20
N LYS A 54 33.65 20.98 63.67
CA LYS A 54 32.32 21.27 64.23
C LYS A 54 32.17 20.76 65.66
N ARG A 55 32.65 19.55 65.94
CA ARG A 55 32.63 18.97 67.30
C ARG A 55 33.51 19.75 68.28
N GLY A 56 34.60 20.35 67.79
CA GLY A 56 35.49 21.22 68.55
C GLY A 56 35.01 22.67 68.71
N GLY A 57 33.80 23.01 68.25
CA GLY A 57 33.21 24.34 68.43
C GLY A 57 33.39 25.30 67.26
N TYR A 58 33.85 24.84 66.09
CA TYR A 58 33.92 25.70 64.91
C TYR A 58 32.52 26.12 64.44
N VAL A 59 32.26 27.42 64.48
CA VAL A 59 31.06 28.04 63.90
C VAL A 59 31.48 28.77 62.62
N SER A 60 30.89 28.40 61.49
CA SER A 60 31.21 29.01 60.19
C SER A 60 30.84 30.49 60.19
N LYS A 61 31.80 31.36 59.85
CA LYS A 61 31.56 32.80 59.62
C LYS A 61 30.80 33.10 58.32
N SER A 62 30.62 32.12 57.43
CA SER A 62 29.91 32.33 56.17
C SER A 62 28.39 32.38 56.39
N VAL A 63 27.80 33.58 56.33
CA VAL A 63 26.35 33.72 56.21
C VAL A 63 25.93 33.08 54.89
N ARG A 64 25.11 32.04 54.96
CA ARG A 64 24.55 31.39 53.77
C ARG A 64 23.56 32.38 53.15
N LYS A 65 23.95 33.10 52.09
CA LYS A 65 23.00 33.93 51.35
C LYS A 65 21.94 33.00 50.75
N ASP A 66 20.70 33.12 51.20
CA ASP A 66 19.59 32.39 50.59
C ASP A 66 19.27 32.95 49.20
N TRP A 67 18.68 32.11 48.36
CA TRP A 67 18.24 32.50 47.02
C TRP A 67 16.91 33.23 47.14
N THR A 68 16.82 34.40 46.52
CA THR A 68 15.61 35.22 46.50
C THR A 68 14.73 34.89 45.29
N PRO A 69 13.40 35.07 45.37
CA PRO A 69 12.51 34.93 44.22
C PRO A 69 12.89 35.84 43.04
N LYS A 70 13.48 37.01 43.31
CA LYS A 70 13.99 37.94 42.29
C LYS A 70 15.19 37.36 41.52
N GLU A 71 16.13 36.72 42.22
CA GLU A 71 17.26 36.02 41.56
C GLU A 71 16.77 34.83 40.72
N ASP A 72 15.77 34.08 41.19
CA ASP A 72 15.18 32.97 40.43
C ASP A 72 14.44 33.45 39.18
N ALA A 73 13.66 34.53 39.26
CA ALA A 73 12.97 35.14 38.13
C ALA A 73 13.99 35.66 37.09
N TRP A 74 15.00 36.40 37.56
CA TRP A 74 16.07 36.90 36.68
C TRP A 74 16.82 35.76 35.99
N MET A 75 17.12 34.66 36.71
CA MET A 75 17.73 33.48 36.10
C MET A 75 16.84 32.87 35.02
N ARG A 76 15.52 32.73 35.22
CA ARG A 76 14.62 32.21 34.17
C ARG A 76 14.64 33.08 32.93
N GLU A 77 14.63 34.39 33.11
CA GLU A 77 14.60 35.37 32.02
C GLU A 77 15.95 35.51 31.30
N ASN A 78 17.09 35.27 31.94
CA ASN A 78 18.41 35.62 31.39
C ASN A 78 19.34 34.42 31.16
N TRP A 79 18.92 33.20 31.52
CA TRP A 79 19.75 31.99 31.34
C TRP A 79 20.09 31.70 29.87
N HIS A 80 19.23 32.12 28.93
CA HIS A 80 19.40 31.85 27.52
C HIS A 80 20.43 32.79 26.84
N THR A 81 20.70 33.95 27.43
CA THR A 81 21.61 34.98 26.90
C THR A 81 22.98 35.00 27.57
N HIS A 82 23.11 34.51 28.81
CA HIS A 82 24.37 34.56 29.58
C HIS A 82 24.96 33.16 29.84
N SER A 83 26.28 33.07 29.93
CA SER A 83 27.00 31.87 30.38
C SER A 83 26.85 31.64 31.89
N PRO A 84 27.02 30.39 32.40
CA PRO A 84 27.01 30.12 33.84
C PRO A 84 27.99 30.98 34.64
N GLU A 85 29.13 31.34 34.05
CA GLU A 85 30.16 32.20 34.61
C GLU A 85 29.70 33.66 34.72
N GLU A 86 29.07 34.21 33.68
CA GLU A 86 28.50 35.57 33.68
C GLU A 86 27.31 35.67 34.64
N VAL A 87 26.46 34.65 34.70
CA VAL A 87 25.35 34.59 35.67
C VAL A 87 25.89 34.56 37.10
N ALA A 88 26.94 33.77 37.35
CA ALA A 88 27.60 33.71 38.65
C ALA A 88 28.21 35.05 39.06
N HIS A 89 28.92 35.70 38.14
CA HIS A 89 29.52 37.02 38.36
C HIS A 89 28.45 38.07 38.67
N ARG A 90 27.37 38.12 37.89
CA ARG A 90 26.31 39.13 38.01
C ARG A 90 25.45 38.97 39.26
N LEU A 91 25.24 37.74 39.71
CA LEU A 91 24.49 37.46 40.95
C LEU A 91 25.40 37.44 42.20
N GLY A 92 26.72 37.64 42.04
CA GLY A 92 27.68 37.51 43.14
C GLY A 92 27.66 36.13 43.80
N ARG A 93 27.44 35.08 43.01
CA ARG A 93 27.35 33.67 43.44
C ARG A 93 28.49 32.86 42.83
N SER A 94 28.77 31.67 43.36
CA SER A 94 29.69 30.73 42.70
C SER A 94 28.99 30.01 41.54
N VAL A 95 29.73 29.70 40.48
CA VAL A 95 29.23 28.96 39.31
C VAL A 95 28.54 27.65 39.72
N VAL A 96 29.10 26.93 40.69
CA VAL A 96 28.51 25.70 41.24
C VAL A 96 27.16 25.96 41.91
N SER A 97 27.03 27.05 42.69
CA SER A 97 25.76 27.42 43.34
C SER A 97 24.67 27.74 42.31
N VAL A 98 25.03 28.48 41.25
CA VAL A 98 24.15 28.82 40.14
C VAL A 98 23.67 27.56 39.40
N LEU A 99 24.57 26.63 39.07
CA LEU A 99 24.22 25.38 38.38
C LEU A 99 23.32 24.46 39.24
N LEU A 100 23.57 24.41 40.55
CA LEU A 100 22.72 23.66 41.49
C LEU A 100 21.34 24.31 41.64
N ARG A 101 21.27 25.65 41.70
CA ARG A 101 19.98 26.37 41.77
C ARG A 101 19.19 26.16 40.49
N LYS A 102 19.82 26.31 39.32
CA LYS A 102 19.23 26.03 38.00
C LYS A 102 18.50 24.68 37.96
N LYS A 103 19.15 23.63 38.47
CA LYS A 103 18.55 22.27 38.53
C LYS A 103 17.33 22.22 39.45
N ARG A 104 17.31 22.97 40.55
CA ARG A 104 16.17 23.06 41.49
C ARG A 104 15.00 23.86 40.94
N ILE A 105 15.26 24.95 40.22
CA ILE A 105 14.23 25.79 39.59
C ILE A 105 13.84 25.31 38.19
N ARG A 106 14.35 24.15 37.76
CA ARG A 106 14.02 23.42 36.53
C ARG A 106 14.23 24.19 35.21
N ILE A 107 15.21 25.09 35.15
CA ILE A 107 15.59 25.75 33.90
C ILE A 107 16.29 24.73 32.97
N GLY A 108 15.83 24.63 31.72
CA GLY A 108 16.35 23.71 30.70
C GLY A 108 17.80 23.97 30.27
N ARG A 109 18.36 23.12 29.39
CA ARG A 109 19.72 23.34 28.84
C ARG A 109 19.82 24.59 27.97
N TYR A 110 18.73 24.99 27.32
CA TYR A 110 18.55 26.23 26.57
C TYR A 110 17.05 26.54 26.49
N ASP A 111 16.67 27.80 26.75
CA ASP A 111 15.27 28.28 26.81
C ASP A 111 15.12 29.54 25.94
N GLY A 112 15.87 29.61 24.85
CA GLY A 112 15.79 30.72 23.88
C GLY A 112 15.00 30.32 22.62
N PRO A 113 14.65 31.29 21.75
CA PRO A 113 13.73 31.09 20.61
C PRO A 113 14.33 30.28 19.45
N ASP A 114 15.65 30.04 19.45
CA ASP A 114 16.35 29.43 18.32
C ASP A 114 16.70 27.96 18.54
N LEU A 115 16.50 27.15 17.50
CA LEU A 115 16.69 25.71 17.51
C LEU A 115 18.05 25.34 16.93
N THR A 116 18.71 24.33 17.50
CA THR A 116 19.89 23.74 16.86
C THR A 116 19.47 22.77 15.76
N ILE A 117 20.38 22.44 14.84
CA ILE A 117 20.11 21.44 13.80
C ILE A 117 19.70 20.08 14.39
N ARG A 118 20.26 19.70 15.55
CA ARG A 118 19.86 18.48 16.26
C ARG A 118 18.50 18.57 16.96
N ASP A 119 18.02 19.78 17.23
CA ASP A 119 16.64 19.97 17.71
C ASP A 119 15.68 19.81 16.52
N LEU A 120 15.98 20.42 15.37
CA LEU A 120 15.19 20.25 14.14
C LEU A 120 15.10 18.79 13.69
N GLU A 121 16.23 18.06 13.70
CA GLU A 121 16.27 16.63 13.36
C GLU A 121 15.37 15.80 14.29
N ARG A 122 15.40 16.09 15.60
CA ARG A 122 14.57 15.38 16.59
C ARG A 122 13.08 15.68 16.43
N VAL A 123 12.76 16.93 16.09
CA VAL A 123 11.37 17.42 16.06
C VAL A 123 10.69 17.10 14.73
N LEU A 124 11.40 17.23 13.60
CA LEU A 124 10.86 17.04 12.26
C LEU A 124 11.27 15.71 11.60
N GLY A 125 12.16 14.92 12.23
CA GLY A 125 12.59 13.62 11.71
C GLY A 125 13.43 13.70 10.42
N VAL A 126 13.96 14.89 10.08
CA VAL A 126 14.82 15.10 8.91
C VAL A 126 16.28 15.07 9.32
N ASP A 127 17.07 14.23 8.65
CA ASP A 127 18.49 14.02 8.93
C ASP A 127 19.28 15.34 8.95
N HIS A 128 20.16 15.51 9.95
CA HIS A 128 20.98 16.71 10.13
C HIS A 128 21.83 17.08 8.90
N ARG A 129 22.21 16.12 8.04
CA ARG A 129 22.98 16.40 6.80
C ARG A 129 22.14 17.13 5.77
N LEU A 130 20.84 16.84 5.68
CA LEU A 130 19.92 17.55 4.79
C LEU A 130 19.73 18.99 5.24
N TRP A 131 19.59 19.23 6.54
CA TRP A 131 19.52 20.60 7.09
C TRP A 131 20.76 21.41 6.76
N GLN A 132 21.95 20.82 6.86
CA GLN A 132 23.20 21.47 6.47
C GLN A 132 23.25 21.73 4.94
N ASP A 133 22.68 20.84 4.13
CA ASP A 133 22.56 21.06 2.69
C ASP A 133 21.67 22.25 2.35
N PHE A 134 20.53 22.40 3.03
CA PHE A 134 19.62 23.54 2.84
C PHE A 134 20.27 24.87 3.21
N ILE A 135 21.10 24.89 4.26
CA ILE A 135 21.88 26.07 4.65
C ILE A 135 22.92 26.39 3.57
N ARG A 136 23.66 25.40 3.07
CA ARG A 136 24.67 25.60 2.01
C ARG A 136 24.05 26.10 0.70
N LYS A 137 22.83 25.65 0.38
CA LYS A 137 22.04 26.14 -0.77
C LYS A 137 21.47 27.54 -0.59
N GLY A 138 21.58 28.11 0.61
CA GLY A 138 21.00 29.41 0.96
C GLY A 138 19.48 29.38 1.17
N TRP A 139 18.85 28.20 1.17
CA TRP A 139 17.41 28.05 1.37
C TRP A 139 17.01 28.31 2.82
N LEU A 140 17.85 27.89 3.76
CA LEU A 140 17.62 28.07 5.20
C LEU A 140 18.66 29.03 5.78
N ARG A 141 18.21 30.18 6.32
CA ARG A 141 19.10 31.10 7.03
C ARG A 141 19.41 30.52 8.41
N ALA A 142 20.69 30.55 8.76
CA ALA A 142 21.17 30.06 10.04
C ALA A 142 22.30 30.97 10.53
N TRP A 143 22.49 31.01 11.84
CA TRP A 143 23.58 31.76 12.48
C TRP A 143 24.40 30.85 13.38
N GLN A 144 25.65 31.24 13.67
CA GLN A 144 26.58 30.43 14.45
C GLN A 144 26.87 31.06 15.81
N ARG A 145 26.70 30.27 16.88
CA ARG A 145 27.10 30.66 18.24
C ARG A 145 28.51 30.13 18.54
N LYS A 146 29.45 31.06 18.81
CA LYS A 146 30.80 30.74 19.28
C LYS A 146 30.75 30.05 20.65
N ARG A 147 31.68 29.13 20.89
CA ARG A 147 31.86 28.40 22.15
C ARG A 147 33.24 28.68 22.72
N GLN A 148 33.38 28.62 24.05
CA GLN A 148 34.69 28.74 24.70
C GLN A 148 35.55 27.50 24.41
N GLY A 149 36.85 27.72 24.18
CA GLY A 149 37.83 26.67 23.86
C GLY A 149 37.88 26.25 22.39
N LYS A 150 38.61 25.16 22.08
CA LYS A 150 38.74 24.58 20.72
C LYS A 150 37.52 23.72 20.34
N VAL A 151 36.30 24.24 20.48
CA VAL A 151 35.05 23.51 20.16
C VAL A 151 34.35 24.20 19.00
N SER A 152 33.90 23.42 18.01
CA SER A 152 33.19 23.96 16.85
C SER A 152 31.93 24.76 17.25
N PRO A 153 31.66 25.88 16.56
CA PRO A 153 30.46 26.68 16.80
C PRO A 153 29.18 25.89 16.53
N ILE A 154 28.10 26.23 17.22
CA ILE A 154 26.78 25.62 17.00
C ILE A 154 25.99 26.44 16.01
N THR A 155 25.53 25.80 14.95
CA THR A 155 24.54 26.35 14.01
C THR A 155 23.15 26.36 14.61
N ARG A 156 22.47 27.50 14.51
CA ARG A 156 21.12 27.76 15.02
C ARG A 156 20.23 28.39 13.97
N VAL A 157 18.93 28.09 14.08
CA VAL A 157 17.87 28.48 13.16
C VAL A 157 16.72 29.05 13.98
N SER A 158 16.28 30.26 13.63
CA SER A 158 15.09 30.86 14.24
C SER A 158 13.81 30.24 13.67
N ILE A 159 12.72 30.26 14.45
CA ILE A 159 11.40 29.79 13.97
C ILE A 159 10.98 30.57 12.73
N GLU A 160 11.22 31.88 12.71
CA GLU A 160 10.91 32.76 11.57
C GLU A 160 11.65 32.35 10.30
N SER A 161 12.94 32.02 10.42
CA SER A 161 13.72 31.53 9.28
C SER A 161 13.27 30.16 8.82
N LEU A 162 12.84 29.29 9.74
CA LEU A 162 12.28 27.99 9.41
C LEU A 162 10.95 28.14 8.65
N HIS A 163 10.08 29.05 9.08
CA HIS A 163 8.81 29.35 8.40
C HIS A 163 9.05 29.90 7.00
N ALA A 164 9.95 30.86 6.83
CA ALA A 164 10.30 31.40 5.52
C ALA A 164 10.80 30.30 4.58
N PHE A 165 11.66 29.41 5.09
CA PHE A 165 12.15 28.26 4.35
C PHE A 165 11.01 27.30 3.93
N LEU A 166 10.11 26.93 4.85
CA LEU A 166 9.01 26.00 4.57
C LEU A 166 7.95 26.59 3.62
N ARG A 167 7.79 27.92 3.58
CA ARG A 167 6.93 28.59 2.60
C ARG A 167 7.53 28.61 1.21
N ALA A 168 8.84 28.86 1.10
CA ALA A 168 9.55 28.91 -0.19
C ALA A 168 9.80 27.53 -0.79
N HIS A 169 9.99 26.52 0.07
CA HIS A 169 10.30 25.15 -0.29
C HIS A 169 9.35 24.14 0.38
N PRO A 170 8.04 24.21 0.08
CA PRO A 170 7.04 23.34 0.69
C PRO A 170 7.24 21.86 0.34
N GLU A 171 7.98 21.53 -0.72
CA GLU A 171 8.26 20.16 -1.15
C GLU A 171 9.27 19.41 -0.26
N VAL A 172 9.91 20.11 0.68
CA VAL A 172 11.00 19.54 1.49
C VAL A 172 10.47 18.75 2.67
N ILE A 173 9.39 19.21 3.32
CA ILE A 173 8.79 18.58 4.51
C ILE A 173 7.28 18.76 4.47
N ASP A 174 6.53 17.66 4.56
CA ASP A 174 5.08 17.73 4.81
C ASP A 174 4.80 17.97 6.30
N TYR A 175 4.75 19.24 6.69
CA TYR A 175 4.55 19.65 8.08
C TYR A 175 3.13 19.40 8.62
N ARG A 176 2.15 19.04 7.77
CA ARG A 176 0.78 18.70 8.23
C ARG A 176 0.74 17.42 9.05
N HIS A 177 1.70 16.53 8.82
CA HIS A 177 1.83 15.26 9.53
C HIS A 177 2.76 15.34 10.74
N ALA A 178 3.23 16.54 11.11
CA ALA A 178 4.04 16.72 12.30
C ALA A 178 3.22 16.44 13.57
N GLY A 179 3.82 15.74 14.54
CA GLY A 179 3.17 15.44 15.81
C GLY A 179 2.83 16.71 16.60
N THR A 180 1.86 16.62 17.52
CA THR A 180 1.35 17.75 18.32
C THR A 180 2.45 18.57 19.01
N TYR A 181 3.49 17.89 19.51
CA TYR A 181 4.66 18.52 20.12
C TYR A 181 5.46 19.38 19.12
N ALA A 182 5.71 18.86 17.91
CA ALA A 182 6.42 19.56 16.86
C ALA A 182 5.61 20.74 16.32
N SER A 183 4.32 20.53 16.09
CA SER A 183 3.39 21.54 15.61
C SER A 183 3.23 22.71 16.59
N GLY A 184 3.25 22.43 17.90
CA GLY A 184 3.21 23.46 18.94
C GLY A 184 4.50 24.28 19.03
N ILE A 185 5.67 23.61 19.11
CA ILE A 185 6.96 24.30 19.29
C ILE A 185 7.37 25.09 18.06
N LEU A 186 7.11 24.55 16.87
CA LEU A 186 7.50 25.17 15.61
C LEU A 186 6.41 26.06 15.03
N GLU A 187 5.28 26.23 15.74
CA GLU A 187 4.13 27.02 15.29
C GLU A 187 3.66 26.66 13.86
N LEU A 188 3.69 25.38 13.49
CA LEU A 188 3.44 24.93 12.11
C LEU A 188 2.02 25.25 11.64
N ALA A 189 1.07 25.38 12.58
CA ALA A 189 -0.30 25.79 12.30
C ALA A 189 -0.42 27.22 11.71
N LYS A 190 0.64 28.05 11.81
CA LYS A 190 0.68 29.39 11.19
C LYS A 190 1.14 29.36 9.72
N LEU A 191 1.54 28.21 9.20
CA LEU A 191 1.90 28.05 7.79
C LEU A 191 0.64 27.79 6.95
N PRO A 192 0.55 28.32 5.73
CA PRO A 192 -0.52 27.95 4.80
C PRO A 192 -0.44 26.48 4.44
N ASP A 193 -1.50 25.88 3.90
CA ASP A 193 -1.39 24.51 3.39
C ASP A 193 -0.41 24.44 2.19
N PRO A 194 0.43 23.40 2.13
CA PRO A 194 1.35 23.21 1.02
C PRO A 194 0.59 22.89 -0.28
N PRO A 195 1.01 23.44 -1.43
CA PRO A 195 0.36 23.21 -2.71
C PRO A 195 0.42 21.74 -3.13
N ARG A 196 -0.53 21.27 -3.93
CA ARG A 196 -0.61 19.84 -4.30
C ARG A 196 0.48 19.39 -5.28
N HIS A 197 0.91 20.27 -6.18
CA HIS A 197 1.84 19.97 -7.27
C HIS A 197 3.01 20.95 -7.35
N LYS A 198 4.13 20.47 -7.88
CA LYS A 198 5.35 21.25 -8.13
C LYS A 198 5.84 21.04 -9.56
N GLN A 199 6.40 22.07 -10.17
CA GLN A 199 7.04 21.95 -11.48
C GLN A 199 8.49 21.48 -11.33
N LEU A 200 8.85 20.48 -12.11
CA LEU A 200 10.17 19.88 -12.16
C LEU A 200 10.77 20.06 -13.55
N ARG A 201 12.09 20.18 -13.61
CA ARG A 201 12.85 20.30 -14.84
C ARG A 201 13.77 19.11 -15.03
N CYS A 202 13.76 18.53 -16.23
CA CYS A 202 14.68 17.49 -16.66
C CYS A 202 15.67 18.04 -17.68
N ASP A 203 16.95 17.98 -17.35
CA ASP A 203 18.05 18.35 -18.26
C ASP A 203 18.86 17.12 -18.71
N SER A 204 18.19 15.96 -18.82
CA SER A 204 18.88 14.73 -19.22
C SER A 204 19.44 14.82 -20.63
N ARG A 205 20.73 14.46 -20.77
CA ARG A 205 21.45 14.22 -22.03
C ARG A 205 21.44 12.74 -22.45
N SER A 206 20.79 11.86 -21.67
CA SER A 206 20.90 10.41 -21.82
C SER A 206 20.16 9.82 -23.04
N PHE A 207 19.46 10.65 -23.81
CA PHE A 207 18.80 10.26 -25.05
C PHE A 207 19.68 10.68 -26.22
N THR A 208 20.23 9.71 -26.94
CA THR A 208 20.88 9.90 -28.25
C THR A 208 19.91 9.49 -29.36
N ASP A 209 20.16 9.98 -30.58
CA ASP A 209 19.43 9.57 -31.77
C ASP A 209 19.43 8.05 -31.90
N CYS A 210 18.25 7.46 -32.10
CA CYS A 210 18.13 6.04 -32.39
C CYS A 210 17.18 5.85 -33.57
N VAL A 211 17.68 5.19 -34.61
CA VAL A 211 16.85 4.71 -35.71
C VAL A 211 16.01 3.55 -35.19
N LYS A 212 14.68 3.70 -35.19
CA LYS A 212 13.77 2.62 -34.85
C LYS A 212 12.96 2.23 -36.08
N PRO A 213 13.09 0.99 -36.59
CA PRO A 213 12.22 0.51 -37.65
C PRO A 213 10.79 0.41 -37.15
N THR A 214 9.85 0.88 -37.96
CA THR A 214 8.40 0.77 -37.73
C THR A 214 7.87 -0.43 -38.52
N PRO A 215 7.21 -1.43 -37.91
CA PRO A 215 6.55 -2.48 -38.70
C PRO A 215 5.20 -2.00 -39.26
N ASN A 216 5.15 -1.96 -40.60
CA ASN A 216 4.03 -1.96 -41.56
C ASN A 216 2.65 -1.33 -41.23
N GLY A 217 2.22 -0.47 -42.14
CA GLY A 217 0.87 -0.52 -42.73
C GLY A 217 0.96 -1.07 -44.16
N LEU A 218 0.14 -2.05 -44.51
CA LEU A 218 -0.04 -2.52 -45.90
C LEU A 218 -0.97 -1.53 -46.63
N ARG A 219 -0.63 -1.15 -47.86
CA ARG A 219 -1.63 -0.82 -48.88
C ARG A 219 -1.74 -2.02 -49.82
N ALA A 220 -2.94 -2.57 -49.96
CA ALA A 220 -3.25 -3.57 -50.97
C ALA A 220 -4.16 -2.93 -52.03
N HIS A 221 -3.71 -2.93 -53.29
CA HIS A 221 -4.60 -3.01 -54.45
C HIS A 221 -4.66 -4.47 -54.89
N ALA A 222 -5.78 -4.85 -55.48
CA ALA A 222 -6.31 -6.22 -55.52
C ALA A 222 -5.41 -7.33 -56.09
N GLU A 223 -4.29 -7.05 -56.74
CA GLU A 223 -3.57 -8.09 -57.51
C GLU A 223 -2.04 -8.15 -57.33
N GLN A 224 -1.39 -7.24 -56.57
CA GLN A 224 0.04 -7.35 -56.25
C GLN A 224 0.35 -6.81 -54.85
N VAL A 225 0.93 -7.67 -53.99
CA VAL A 225 1.43 -7.31 -52.66
C VAL A 225 2.94 -7.11 -52.77
N GLU A 226 3.39 -5.87 -53.01
CA GLU A 226 4.80 -5.53 -52.86
C GLU A 226 5.07 -4.92 -51.48
N LEU A 227 6.04 -5.51 -50.77
CA LEU A 227 6.57 -4.99 -49.52
C LEU A 227 7.49 -3.79 -49.83
N ARG A 228 7.04 -2.56 -49.58
CA ARG A 228 7.94 -1.41 -49.49
C ARG A 228 8.21 -1.05 -48.03
N GLU A 229 9.47 -1.16 -47.63
CA GLU A 229 9.97 -0.61 -46.37
C GLU A 229 9.97 0.92 -46.45
N ILE A 230 9.12 1.61 -45.68
CA ILE A 230 9.26 3.05 -45.44
C ILE A 230 9.89 3.22 -44.07
N ALA A 231 11.19 3.52 -44.05
CA ALA A 231 11.90 3.86 -42.83
C ALA A 231 11.58 5.31 -42.42
N HIS A 232 10.67 5.50 -41.46
CA HIS A 232 10.52 6.81 -40.83
C HIS A 232 11.68 7.07 -39.87
N GLN A 233 12.55 8.02 -40.21
CA GLN A 233 13.55 8.57 -39.30
C GLN A 233 12.91 9.67 -38.45
N PHE A 234 12.96 9.53 -37.12
CA PHE A 234 12.58 10.61 -36.21
C PHE A 234 13.77 10.99 -35.35
N THR A 235 14.23 12.22 -35.49
CA THR A 235 15.15 12.87 -34.55
C THR A 235 14.36 13.32 -33.33
N MET A 236 14.69 12.80 -32.14
CA MET A 236 14.15 13.29 -30.88
C MET A 236 15.28 13.89 -30.04
N PRO A 237 15.41 15.24 -30.01
CA PRO A 237 16.44 15.91 -29.23
C PRO A 237 16.34 15.53 -27.74
N SER A 238 17.48 15.42 -27.06
CA SER A 238 17.52 15.20 -25.61
C SER A 238 16.77 16.31 -24.85
N CYS A 239 16.37 16.06 -23.60
CA CYS A 239 15.70 17.11 -22.81
C CYS A 239 16.60 18.35 -22.67
N ALA A 240 17.91 18.16 -22.53
CA ALA A 240 18.88 19.25 -22.49
C ALA A 240 18.94 20.04 -23.82
N ALA A 241 18.90 19.35 -24.97
CA ALA A 241 18.94 19.99 -26.28
C ALA A 241 17.70 20.85 -26.57
N LEU A 242 16.59 20.59 -25.88
CA LEU A 242 15.38 21.42 -25.92
C LEU A 242 15.37 22.55 -24.88
N GLY A 243 16.50 22.84 -24.23
CA GLY A 243 16.55 23.85 -23.16
C GLY A 243 15.97 23.39 -21.83
N GLY A 244 15.85 22.07 -21.62
CA GLY A 244 15.26 21.47 -20.43
C GLY A 244 13.77 21.18 -20.60
N TYR A 245 13.31 20.08 -20.00
CA TYR A 245 11.92 19.64 -20.10
C TYR A 245 11.18 19.83 -18.77
N ARG A 246 10.12 20.64 -18.76
CA ARG A 246 9.33 20.96 -17.57
C ARG A 246 8.07 20.11 -17.48
N PHE A 247 7.71 19.68 -16.28
CA PHE A 247 6.47 18.93 -16.01
C PHE A 247 6.05 19.05 -14.54
N PHE A 248 4.76 18.86 -14.26
CA PHE A 248 4.24 18.87 -12.90
C PHE A 248 4.25 17.47 -12.29
N ALA A 249 4.54 17.39 -10.99
CA ALA A 249 4.49 16.17 -10.19
C ALA A 249 3.87 16.47 -8.81
N PRO A 250 3.27 15.47 -8.13
CA PRO A 250 2.82 15.64 -6.75
C PRO A 250 3.95 16.16 -5.86
N ILE A 251 3.62 17.10 -4.98
CA ILE A 251 4.62 17.86 -4.22
C ILE A 251 5.54 16.96 -3.36
N TYR A 252 5.07 15.79 -2.90
CA TYR A 252 5.86 14.86 -2.09
C TYR A 252 6.27 13.58 -2.84
N GLU A 253 6.23 13.56 -4.18
CA GLU A 253 6.74 12.43 -4.94
C GLU A 253 8.25 12.27 -4.72
N SER A 254 8.66 11.08 -4.25
CA SER A 254 10.03 10.80 -3.81
C SER A 254 11.01 10.54 -4.96
N SER A 255 10.51 10.11 -6.12
CA SER A 255 11.32 9.79 -7.30
C SER A 255 10.58 10.17 -8.58
N PRO A 256 10.32 11.47 -8.79
CA PRO A 256 9.63 11.94 -9.98
C PRO A 256 10.45 11.58 -11.21
N ARG A 257 9.77 11.11 -12.25
CA ARG A 257 10.40 10.70 -13.50
C ARG A 257 9.96 11.61 -14.62
N CYS A 258 10.93 12.14 -15.35
CA CYS A 258 10.66 12.92 -16.55
C CYS A 258 9.75 12.11 -17.49
N PRO A 259 8.57 12.63 -17.87
CA PRO A 259 7.65 11.87 -18.70
C PRO A 259 8.22 11.67 -20.12
N ARG A 260 9.05 12.60 -20.62
CA ARG A 260 9.77 12.50 -21.91
C ARG A 260 10.80 11.37 -21.91
N CYS A 261 11.92 11.54 -21.19
CA CYS A 261 13.05 10.60 -21.25
C CYS A 261 12.98 9.45 -20.21
N GLY A 262 12.14 9.55 -19.18
CA GLY A 262 12.03 8.54 -18.11
C GLY A 262 13.11 8.60 -17.03
N CYS A 263 14.08 9.50 -17.15
CA CYS A 263 15.08 9.75 -16.12
C CYS A 263 14.43 10.19 -14.82
N ILE A 264 14.98 9.71 -13.70
CA ILE A 264 14.66 10.27 -12.39
C ILE A 264 15.22 11.69 -12.37
N VAL A 265 14.38 12.65 -12.00
CA VAL A 265 14.80 14.03 -11.84
C VAL A 265 14.90 14.39 -10.36
N SER A 266 15.51 15.53 -10.07
CA SER A 266 15.48 16.09 -8.72
C SER A 266 14.03 16.18 -8.21
N ARG A 267 13.82 15.80 -6.96
CA ARG A 267 12.52 15.99 -6.29
C ARG A 267 12.28 17.45 -5.89
N PHE A 268 13.30 18.29 -5.87
CA PHE A 268 13.14 19.72 -5.56
C PHE A 268 12.58 20.45 -6.77
N ALA A 269 11.84 21.53 -6.57
CA ALA A 269 11.33 22.38 -7.63
C ALA A 269 12.36 23.47 -7.97
N PRO A 270 13.33 23.24 -8.89
CA PRO A 270 14.40 24.19 -9.15
C PRO A 270 13.92 25.57 -9.61
N ASP A 271 12.77 25.61 -10.31
CA ASP A 271 12.17 26.85 -10.81
C ASP A 271 11.20 27.49 -9.79
N GLY A 272 10.92 26.83 -8.66
CA GLY A 272 10.06 27.36 -7.59
C GLY A 272 8.58 27.53 -7.97
N VAL A 273 8.11 26.81 -9.00
CA VAL A 273 6.71 26.90 -9.47
C VAL A 273 5.87 25.81 -8.83
N TYR A 274 4.75 26.20 -8.21
CA TYR A 274 3.81 25.31 -7.52
C TYR A 274 2.37 25.65 -7.90
N MET A 275 1.47 24.66 -7.84
CA MET A 275 0.04 24.85 -8.11
C MET A 275 -0.81 23.75 -7.48
N ASP A 276 -2.10 24.00 -7.29
CA ASP A 276 -3.02 23.01 -6.74
C ASP A 276 -3.55 22.03 -7.79
N GLU A 277 -3.90 22.53 -8.97
CA GLU A 277 -4.40 21.70 -10.08
C GLU A 277 -3.71 22.11 -11.39
N PRO A 278 -2.94 21.21 -12.03
CA PRO A 278 -2.32 21.48 -13.31
C PRO A 278 -3.36 21.44 -14.44
N ASP A 279 -3.23 22.35 -15.42
CA ASP A 279 -4.07 22.35 -16.63
C ASP A 279 -3.93 21.02 -17.38
N GLU A 280 -5.04 20.29 -17.48
CA GLU A 280 -5.14 19.00 -18.15
C GLU A 280 -4.76 19.09 -19.63
N THR A 281 -5.05 20.22 -20.27
CA THR A 281 -4.75 20.47 -21.69
C THR A 281 -3.25 20.44 -21.94
N GLN A 282 -2.46 21.07 -21.07
CA GLN A 282 -1.00 21.02 -21.15
C GLN A 282 -0.47 19.61 -20.89
N THR A 283 -1.10 18.86 -19.98
CA THR A 283 -0.73 17.48 -19.69
C THR A 283 -1.00 16.54 -20.87
N PHE A 284 -2.13 16.70 -21.56
CA PHE A 284 -2.49 15.91 -22.74
C PHE A 284 -1.69 16.30 -23.98
N ALA A 285 -1.47 17.60 -24.23
CA ALA A 285 -0.57 18.06 -25.29
C ALA A 285 0.85 17.54 -25.10
N MET A 286 1.32 17.49 -23.85
CA MET A 286 2.61 16.95 -23.47
C MET A 286 2.73 15.43 -23.72
N LEU A 287 1.67 14.67 -23.43
CA LEU A 287 1.60 13.24 -23.72
C LEU A 287 1.50 12.97 -25.23
N ALA A 288 0.70 13.77 -25.95
CA ALA A 288 0.57 13.70 -27.41
C ALA A 288 1.93 13.91 -28.09
N ALA A 289 2.67 14.96 -27.71
CA ALA A 289 3.97 15.28 -28.31
C ALA A 289 4.99 14.13 -28.13
N LYS A 290 4.93 13.41 -27.00
CA LYS A 290 5.77 12.23 -26.75
C LYS A 290 5.43 11.04 -27.65
N LEU A 291 4.19 11.00 -28.14
CA LEU A 291 3.71 10.02 -29.10
C LEU A 291 3.84 10.54 -30.56
N GLY A 292 4.49 11.68 -30.79
CA GLY A 292 4.57 12.31 -32.11
C GLY A 292 3.24 12.88 -32.61
N LEU A 293 2.32 13.14 -31.68
CA LEU A 293 0.95 13.61 -31.93
C LEU A 293 0.77 15.05 -31.42
N ARG A 294 -0.28 15.71 -31.87
CA ARG A 294 -0.77 16.98 -31.28
C ARG A 294 -2.05 16.70 -30.49
N PHE A 295 -2.35 17.49 -29.46
CA PHE A 295 -3.63 17.42 -28.76
C PHE A 295 -4.29 18.79 -28.85
N GLU A 296 -5.40 18.85 -29.59
CA GLU A 296 -6.14 20.08 -29.85
C GLU A 296 -7.63 19.77 -29.67
N ASN A 297 -8.36 20.64 -28.97
CA ASN A 297 -9.82 20.51 -28.77
C ASN A 297 -10.28 19.13 -28.29
N GLY A 298 -9.55 18.50 -27.37
CA GLY A 298 -9.91 17.18 -26.82
C GLY A 298 -9.55 15.98 -27.70
N THR A 299 -8.88 16.18 -28.84
CA THR A 299 -8.58 15.12 -29.82
C THR A 299 -7.08 15.00 -30.07
N PHE A 300 -6.59 13.76 -30.22
CA PHE A 300 -5.21 13.50 -30.66
C PHE A 300 -5.12 13.58 -32.18
N LEU A 301 -4.22 14.41 -32.69
CA LEU A 301 -3.96 14.60 -34.12
C LEU A 301 -2.62 13.98 -34.53
N GLY A 302 -2.57 13.39 -35.71
CA GLY A 302 -1.36 12.88 -36.33
C GLY A 302 -0.41 13.96 -36.84
N ALA A 303 0.73 13.54 -37.39
CA ALA A 303 1.69 14.43 -38.02
C ALA A 303 1.08 15.20 -39.21
N ASP A 304 0.14 14.56 -39.91
CA ASP A 304 -0.68 15.11 -41.00
C ASP A 304 -1.81 16.03 -40.52
N GLY A 305 -2.05 16.14 -39.21
CA GLY A 305 -3.15 16.90 -38.63
C GLY A 305 -4.48 16.17 -38.62
N ALA A 306 -4.54 14.92 -39.08
CA ALA A 306 -5.76 14.12 -39.04
C ALA A 306 -6.05 13.64 -37.61
N ALA A 307 -7.33 13.62 -37.21
CA ALA A 307 -7.73 13.02 -35.95
C ALA A 307 -7.36 11.54 -35.94
N ILE A 308 -6.56 11.14 -34.95
CA ILE A 308 -6.18 9.75 -34.74
C ILE A 308 -7.32 9.10 -33.98
N ASP A 309 -7.89 8.05 -34.59
CA ASP A 309 -8.90 7.24 -33.93
C ASP A 309 -8.31 6.59 -32.66
N ASN A 310 -9.17 6.34 -31.67
CA ASN A 310 -8.75 5.76 -30.40
C ASN A 310 -8.06 4.39 -30.59
N ILE A 311 -8.35 3.62 -31.64
CA ILE A 311 -7.72 2.31 -31.88
C ILE A 311 -6.27 2.49 -32.38
N ALA A 312 -6.01 3.48 -33.24
CA ALA A 312 -4.69 3.84 -33.78
C ALA A 312 -3.79 4.46 -32.69
N LEU A 313 -4.33 5.37 -31.87
CA LEU A 313 -3.65 5.92 -30.69
C LEU A 313 -3.21 4.79 -29.74
N MET A 314 -4.07 3.80 -29.56
CA MET A 314 -3.81 2.65 -28.70
C MET A 314 -2.78 1.70 -29.33
N ARG A 315 -2.86 1.37 -30.63
CA ARG A 315 -1.80 0.59 -31.30
C ARG A 315 -0.43 1.25 -31.12
N TYR A 316 -0.36 2.58 -31.20
CA TYR A 316 0.85 3.35 -30.98
C TYR A 316 1.33 3.32 -29.51
N ALA A 317 0.44 3.57 -28.54
CA ALA A 317 0.77 3.60 -27.11
C ALA A 317 1.17 2.23 -26.53
N PHE A 318 0.60 1.13 -27.06
CA PHE A 318 0.80 -0.22 -26.53
C PHE A 318 1.73 -1.10 -27.38
N GLY A 319 1.95 -0.80 -28.66
CA GLY A 319 2.87 -1.53 -29.54
C GLY A 319 4.36 -1.24 -29.26
N THR A 320 4.66 -0.12 -28.59
CA THR A 320 6.04 0.40 -28.42
C THR A 320 6.68 0.08 -27.06
N SER A 321 5.91 -0.41 -26.07
CA SER A 321 6.41 -0.52 -24.70
C SER A 321 6.89 -1.94 -24.33
N ARG A 322 8.20 -2.08 -24.07
CA ARG A 322 8.75 -3.24 -23.32
C ARG A 322 8.30 -3.27 -21.84
N ASN A 323 7.59 -2.23 -21.37
CA ASN A 323 7.20 -2.05 -19.96
C ASN A 323 5.68 -1.84 -19.80
N PRO A 324 4.91 -2.92 -19.53
CA PRO A 324 3.45 -2.86 -19.38
C PRO A 324 2.97 -1.96 -18.23
N GLY A 325 3.79 -1.72 -17.21
CA GLY A 325 3.45 -0.78 -16.13
C GLY A 325 3.49 0.69 -16.58
N ARG A 326 4.42 1.04 -17.49
CA ARG A 326 4.50 2.39 -18.06
C ARG A 326 3.31 2.68 -18.98
N ALA A 327 2.94 1.70 -19.81
CA ALA A 327 1.79 1.81 -20.69
C ALA A 327 0.49 1.96 -19.88
N ALA A 328 0.29 1.13 -18.86
CA ALA A 328 -0.86 1.24 -17.97
C ALA A 328 -0.95 2.59 -17.23
N ARG A 329 0.19 3.24 -16.95
CA ARG A 329 0.17 4.57 -16.32
C ARG A 329 -0.29 5.66 -17.29
N ILE A 330 0.28 5.69 -18.50
CA ILE A 330 -0.13 6.63 -19.56
C ILE A 330 -1.63 6.43 -19.84
N PHE A 331 -2.03 5.18 -19.97
CA PHE A 331 -3.40 4.77 -20.15
C PHE A 331 -4.33 5.29 -19.06
N GLY A 332 -3.90 5.19 -17.79
CA GLY A 332 -4.67 5.71 -16.67
C GLY A 332 -4.89 7.21 -16.76
N THR A 333 -3.84 7.97 -17.05
CA THR A 333 -3.96 9.42 -17.25
C THR A 333 -4.93 9.77 -18.38
N LEU A 334 -4.94 8.99 -19.47
CA LEU A 334 -5.89 9.17 -20.56
C LEU A 334 -7.34 8.88 -20.12
N ILE A 335 -7.56 7.77 -19.42
CA ILE A 335 -8.88 7.40 -18.88
C ILE A 335 -9.41 8.42 -17.87
N ASP A 336 -8.51 8.95 -17.04
CA ASP A 336 -8.86 9.91 -16.00
C ASP A 336 -9.23 11.26 -16.62
N GLY A 337 -8.58 11.68 -17.71
CA GLY A 337 -9.00 12.84 -18.52
C GLY A 337 -10.10 12.58 -19.54
N GLY A 338 -10.93 11.56 -19.33
CA GLY A 338 -12.17 11.37 -20.09
C GLY A 338 -12.08 10.42 -21.29
N LEU A 339 -10.94 9.77 -21.55
CA LEU A 339 -10.88 8.72 -22.57
C LEU A 339 -11.70 7.51 -22.11
N SER A 340 -12.78 7.19 -22.81
CA SER A 340 -13.55 5.98 -22.61
C SER A 340 -13.49 5.08 -23.85
N VAL A 341 -13.78 3.79 -23.67
CA VAL A 341 -14.09 2.94 -24.83
C VAL A 341 -15.35 3.49 -25.50
N ALA A 342 -15.41 3.40 -26.83
CA ALA A 342 -16.53 3.94 -27.61
C ALA A 342 -17.89 3.55 -26.98
N LYS A 343 -18.75 4.56 -26.75
CA LYS A 343 -20.07 4.39 -26.15
C LYS A 343 -20.89 3.45 -27.03
N ALA A 344 -21.38 2.35 -26.45
CA ALA A 344 -22.22 1.42 -27.17
C ALA A 344 -23.60 2.05 -27.43
N ALA A 345 -24.21 1.65 -28.54
CA ALA A 345 -25.61 1.97 -28.85
C ALA A 345 -26.52 0.84 -28.35
N PRO A 346 -27.83 1.09 -28.13
CA PRO A 346 -28.79 0.04 -27.82
C PRO A 346 -28.75 -1.10 -28.85
N VAL A 347 -28.98 -2.32 -28.39
CA VAL A 347 -29.10 -3.51 -29.25
C VAL A 347 -30.43 -3.45 -29.98
N ALA A 348 -30.39 -3.45 -31.31
CA ALA A 348 -31.58 -3.49 -32.15
C ALA A 348 -32.40 -4.78 -31.85
N ARG A 349 -33.69 -4.62 -31.54
CA ARG A 349 -34.52 -5.72 -31.02
C ARG A 349 -34.80 -6.81 -32.07
N ASP A 350 -34.85 -6.42 -33.34
CA ASP A 350 -34.96 -7.28 -34.51
C ASP A 350 -33.71 -8.17 -34.74
N ARG A 351 -32.55 -7.78 -34.19
CA ARG A 351 -31.33 -8.58 -34.22
C ARG A 351 -31.39 -9.79 -33.27
N LEU A 352 -32.32 -9.80 -32.30
CA LEU A 352 -32.40 -10.85 -31.30
C LEU A 352 -33.00 -12.13 -31.88
N ARG A 353 -32.31 -13.24 -31.67
CA ARG A 353 -32.79 -14.58 -31.98
C ARG A 353 -33.51 -15.19 -30.78
N PRO A 354 -34.42 -16.17 -31.02
CA PRO A 354 -35.02 -16.97 -29.95
C PRO A 354 -33.96 -17.65 -29.08
N ASN A 355 -34.29 -17.89 -27.82
CA ASN A 355 -33.41 -18.61 -26.91
C ASN A 355 -33.19 -20.05 -27.42
N VAL A 356 -31.93 -20.48 -27.46
CA VAL A 356 -31.52 -21.86 -27.83
C VAL A 356 -30.90 -22.61 -26.67
N LEU A 357 -30.76 -21.97 -25.52
CA LEU A 357 -30.21 -22.58 -24.32
C LEU A 357 -31.29 -23.38 -23.62
N ARG A 358 -30.92 -24.47 -22.94
CA ARG A 358 -31.82 -25.34 -22.16
C ARG A 358 -32.28 -24.73 -20.83
N TYR A 359 -32.25 -23.41 -20.70
CA TYR A 359 -32.68 -22.67 -19.52
C TYR A 359 -33.21 -21.29 -19.91
N GLU A 360 -34.08 -20.75 -19.06
CA GLU A 360 -34.51 -19.37 -19.11
C GLU A 360 -33.81 -18.53 -18.04
N LEU A 361 -33.72 -17.22 -18.28
CA LEU A 361 -33.20 -16.30 -17.28
C LEU A 361 -34.20 -16.13 -16.13
N THR A 362 -33.70 -16.01 -14.90
CA THR A 362 -34.55 -15.58 -13.77
C THR A 362 -35.06 -14.15 -13.99
N PRO A 363 -36.14 -13.70 -13.32
CA PRO A 363 -36.66 -12.35 -13.53
C PRO A 363 -35.61 -11.24 -13.35
N MET A 364 -34.71 -11.40 -12.38
CA MET A 364 -33.63 -10.44 -12.14
C MET A 364 -32.52 -10.51 -13.21
N GLN A 365 -32.25 -11.69 -13.76
CA GLN A 365 -31.35 -11.85 -14.92
C GLN A 365 -31.96 -11.28 -16.19
N ALA A 366 -33.26 -11.46 -16.40
CA ALA A 366 -33.97 -10.87 -17.52
C ALA A 366 -33.92 -9.33 -17.44
N ALA A 367 -34.11 -8.74 -16.27
CA ALA A 367 -33.99 -7.28 -16.08
C ALA A 367 -32.57 -6.75 -16.36
N ASP A 368 -31.52 -7.44 -15.90
CA ASP A 368 -30.13 -7.08 -16.22
C ASP A 368 -29.84 -7.25 -17.72
N PHE A 369 -30.43 -8.27 -18.37
CA PHE A 369 -30.33 -8.47 -19.81
C PHE A 369 -31.03 -7.36 -20.60
N GLU A 370 -32.23 -6.95 -20.21
CA GLU A 370 -32.94 -5.81 -20.81
C GLU A 370 -32.14 -4.52 -20.67
N THR A 371 -31.55 -4.27 -19.51
CA THR A 371 -30.64 -3.13 -19.31
C THR A 371 -29.47 -3.18 -20.31
N PHE A 372 -28.89 -4.35 -20.53
CA PHE A 372 -27.85 -4.52 -21.55
C PHE A 372 -28.35 -4.28 -22.98
N LEU A 373 -29.57 -4.70 -23.31
CA LEU A 373 -30.16 -4.42 -24.61
C LEU A 373 -30.43 -2.93 -24.81
N ASP A 374 -30.83 -2.20 -23.77
CA ASP A 374 -31.10 -0.77 -23.85
C ASP A 374 -29.84 0.09 -23.91
N THR A 375 -28.72 -0.36 -23.33
CA THR A 375 -27.47 0.43 -23.30
C THR A 375 -26.41 -0.05 -24.29
N GLY A 376 -26.46 -1.33 -24.69
CA GLY A 376 -25.39 -2.02 -25.41
C GLY A 376 -24.10 -2.25 -24.59
N ALA A 377 -24.06 -1.77 -23.35
CA ALA A 377 -22.89 -1.83 -22.48
C ALA A 377 -23.28 -1.90 -21.00
N ILE A 378 -22.86 -2.97 -20.29
CA ILE A 378 -23.08 -3.10 -18.84
C ILE A 378 -21.84 -3.65 -18.10
N SER A 379 -21.74 -3.35 -16.81
CA SER A 379 -20.90 -4.02 -15.82
C SER A 379 -21.81 -4.72 -14.81
N SER A 380 -22.04 -6.03 -14.98
CA SER A 380 -22.83 -6.84 -14.05
C SER A 380 -22.02 -7.14 -12.79
N GLU A 381 -22.34 -6.40 -11.71
CA GLU A 381 -21.64 -6.40 -10.42
C GLU A 381 -22.39 -7.18 -9.31
N ARG A 382 -23.21 -8.15 -9.72
CA ARG A 382 -24.06 -8.98 -8.84
C ARG A 382 -23.27 -9.89 -7.89
N TRP A 383 -23.90 -10.47 -6.87
CA TRP A 383 -23.23 -11.39 -5.96
C TRP A 383 -22.79 -12.70 -6.61
N PRO A 384 -21.81 -13.42 -6.02
CA PRO A 384 -21.54 -14.79 -6.36
C PRO A 384 -22.82 -15.63 -6.19
N GLY A 385 -23.24 -16.33 -7.24
CA GLY A 385 -24.37 -17.27 -7.20
C GLY A 385 -25.58 -16.74 -7.97
N TYR A 386 -25.56 -15.45 -8.32
CA TYR A 386 -26.51 -14.82 -9.22
C TYR A 386 -26.66 -15.51 -10.59
N GLY A 387 -25.65 -16.27 -11.04
CA GLY A 387 -25.68 -16.93 -12.35
C GLY A 387 -25.21 -16.05 -13.51
N LYS A 388 -24.13 -15.28 -13.32
CA LYS A 388 -23.58 -14.39 -14.36
C LYS A 388 -23.24 -15.09 -15.67
N ARG A 389 -22.73 -16.33 -15.58
CA ARG A 389 -22.49 -17.19 -16.75
C ARG A 389 -23.77 -17.40 -17.58
N TYR A 390 -24.92 -17.58 -16.93
CA TYR A 390 -26.22 -17.74 -17.60
C TYR A 390 -26.60 -16.47 -18.38
N LEU A 391 -26.49 -15.31 -17.74
CA LEU A 391 -26.72 -14.00 -18.37
C LEU A 391 -25.78 -13.77 -19.57
N GLY A 392 -24.49 -14.07 -19.41
CA GLY A 392 -23.48 -13.86 -20.44
C GLY A 392 -23.68 -14.80 -21.64
N ALA A 393 -23.92 -16.08 -21.39
CA ALA A 393 -24.27 -17.04 -22.44
C ALA A 393 -25.55 -16.60 -23.19
N MET A 394 -26.58 -16.12 -22.48
CA MET A 394 -27.80 -15.62 -23.12
C MET A 394 -27.51 -14.49 -24.12
N ALA A 395 -26.66 -13.53 -23.75
CA ALA A 395 -26.24 -12.47 -24.66
C ALA A 395 -25.45 -13.01 -25.86
N LEU A 396 -24.47 -13.89 -25.62
CA LEU A 396 -23.60 -14.47 -26.63
C LEU A 396 -24.30 -15.42 -27.61
N THR A 397 -25.47 -15.97 -27.25
CA THR A 397 -26.23 -16.88 -28.12
C THR A 397 -27.54 -16.31 -28.66
N ARG A 398 -28.05 -15.19 -28.15
CA ARG A 398 -29.24 -14.53 -28.71
C ARG A 398 -28.90 -13.44 -29.72
N ILE A 399 -27.74 -12.81 -29.61
CA ILE A 399 -27.29 -11.82 -30.58
C ILE A 399 -26.36 -12.55 -31.56
N PRO A 400 -26.69 -12.65 -32.86
CA PRO A 400 -25.88 -13.37 -33.83
C PRO A 400 -24.58 -12.64 -34.16
N GLY A 401 -23.56 -13.43 -34.52
CA GLY A 401 -22.26 -12.96 -35.00
C GLY A 401 -21.07 -13.58 -34.28
N ARG A 402 -19.88 -12.98 -34.47
CA ARG A 402 -18.66 -13.42 -33.80
C ARG A 402 -18.47 -12.62 -32.51
N HIS A 403 -18.25 -13.29 -31.38
CA HIS A 403 -18.11 -12.69 -30.06
C HIS A 403 -16.76 -13.03 -29.43
N LEU A 404 -16.29 -12.16 -28.55
CA LEU A 404 -15.09 -12.38 -27.74
C LEU A 404 -15.52 -12.61 -26.29
N LEU A 405 -15.03 -13.70 -25.71
CA LEU A 405 -15.18 -14.02 -24.29
C LEU A 405 -13.80 -14.07 -23.62
N MET A 406 -13.54 -13.14 -22.72
CA MET A 406 -12.31 -13.03 -21.95
C MET A 406 -12.51 -13.56 -20.54
N VAL A 407 -11.65 -14.49 -20.10
CA VAL A 407 -11.72 -15.11 -18.76
C VAL A 407 -10.43 -14.98 -17.96
N SER A 408 -10.53 -15.07 -16.64
CA SER A 408 -9.41 -14.94 -15.70
C SER A 408 -8.36 -16.06 -15.83
N THR A 409 -8.81 -17.31 -15.95
CA THR A 409 -7.95 -18.50 -15.90
C THR A 409 -8.37 -19.55 -16.91
N ARG A 410 -7.50 -20.54 -17.15
CA ARG A 410 -7.85 -21.73 -17.97
C ARG A 410 -8.99 -22.53 -17.36
N ALA A 411 -9.03 -22.67 -16.03
CA ALA A 411 -10.11 -23.37 -15.34
C ALA A 411 -11.48 -22.71 -15.58
N VAL A 412 -11.54 -21.38 -15.50
CA VAL A 412 -12.79 -20.63 -15.80
C VAL A 412 -13.19 -20.79 -17.27
N ARG A 413 -12.24 -20.80 -18.21
CA ARG A 413 -12.53 -21.10 -19.62
C ARG A 413 -13.17 -22.48 -19.77
N ASP A 414 -12.61 -23.48 -19.11
CA ASP A 414 -13.07 -24.86 -19.22
C ASP A 414 -14.47 -25.01 -18.59
N GLN A 415 -14.79 -24.24 -17.54
CA GLN A 415 -16.16 -24.11 -17.01
C GLN A 415 -17.13 -23.49 -18.02
N TRP A 416 -16.71 -22.48 -18.79
CA TRP A 416 -17.54 -21.91 -19.87
C TRP A 416 -17.76 -22.91 -21.01
N ILE A 417 -16.73 -23.66 -21.39
CA ILE A 417 -16.82 -24.74 -22.38
C ILE A 417 -17.86 -25.77 -21.94
N GLU A 418 -17.78 -26.21 -20.68
CA GLU A 418 -18.72 -27.18 -20.14
C GLU A 418 -20.14 -26.62 -20.04
N HIS A 419 -20.28 -25.34 -19.67
CA HIS A 419 -21.56 -24.65 -19.67
C HIS A 419 -22.20 -24.65 -21.06
N PHE A 420 -21.44 -24.34 -22.11
CA PHE A 420 -21.96 -24.40 -23.48
C PHE A 420 -22.32 -25.82 -23.91
N ARG A 421 -21.50 -26.84 -23.58
CA ARG A 421 -21.82 -28.24 -23.89
C ARG A 421 -23.10 -28.72 -23.21
N SER A 422 -23.27 -28.36 -21.94
CA SER A 422 -24.40 -28.79 -21.12
C SER A 422 -25.71 -28.12 -21.54
N PHE A 423 -25.66 -26.82 -21.84
CA PHE A 423 -26.87 -26.02 -22.00
C PHE A 423 -27.15 -25.52 -23.42
N ALA A 424 -26.18 -25.52 -24.34
CA ALA A 424 -26.39 -25.14 -25.74
C ALA A 424 -26.34 -26.39 -26.64
N PRO A 425 -27.50 -27.02 -26.96
CA PRO A 425 -27.56 -28.32 -27.63
C PRO A 425 -26.91 -28.31 -29.03
N ASN A 426 -26.94 -27.17 -29.72
CA ASN A 426 -26.37 -27.00 -31.06
C ASN A 426 -25.00 -26.31 -31.02
N ALA A 427 -24.33 -26.29 -29.87
CA ALA A 427 -22.98 -25.75 -29.74
C ALA A 427 -21.94 -26.84 -30.00
N THR A 428 -20.95 -26.52 -30.83
CA THR A 428 -19.76 -27.34 -31.04
C THR A 428 -18.53 -26.61 -30.52
N ILE A 429 -17.61 -27.33 -29.90
CA ILE A 429 -16.41 -26.76 -29.29
C ILE A 429 -15.17 -27.22 -30.06
N ARG A 430 -14.34 -26.27 -30.49
CA ARG A 430 -13.07 -26.53 -31.16
C ARG A 430 -11.92 -25.85 -30.43
N TRP A 431 -10.80 -26.56 -30.29
CA TRP A 431 -9.54 -25.96 -29.85
C TRP A 431 -8.78 -25.37 -31.02
N VAL A 432 -8.30 -24.14 -30.85
CA VAL A 432 -7.43 -23.46 -31.82
C VAL A 432 -6.08 -23.25 -31.14
N TYR A 433 -4.99 -23.66 -31.78
CA TYR A 433 -3.66 -23.69 -31.17
C TYR A 433 -2.83 -22.43 -31.40
N LYS A 434 -3.14 -21.66 -32.44
CA LYS A 434 -2.39 -20.45 -32.83
C LYS A 434 -3.37 -19.33 -33.22
N PRO A 435 -3.61 -18.34 -32.35
CA PRO A 435 -3.26 -18.34 -30.92
C PRO A 435 -4.03 -19.41 -30.13
N PHE A 436 -3.53 -19.83 -28.96
CA PHE A 436 -4.21 -20.84 -28.15
C PHE A 436 -5.51 -20.32 -27.51
N HIS A 437 -6.65 -20.83 -27.95
CA HIS A 437 -7.98 -20.52 -27.42
C HIS A 437 -8.99 -21.63 -27.74
N ALA A 438 -10.20 -21.53 -27.19
CA ALA A 438 -11.33 -22.36 -27.58
C ALA A 438 -12.31 -21.52 -28.40
N GLU A 439 -12.96 -22.14 -29.38
CA GLU A 439 -14.03 -21.56 -30.17
C GLU A 439 -15.30 -22.37 -29.90
N ALA A 440 -16.39 -21.69 -29.54
CA ALA A 440 -17.71 -22.29 -29.41
C ALA A 440 -18.60 -21.80 -30.56
N THR A 441 -18.97 -22.71 -31.45
CA THR A 441 -19.84 -22.42 -32.60
C THR A 441 -21.26 -22.86 -32.29
N VAL A 442 -22.20 -21.92 -32.23
CA VAL A 442 -23.62 -22.15 -32.01
C VAL A 442 -24.36 -22.05 -33.34
N ARG A 443 -25.20 -23.05 -33.63
CA ARG A 443 -26.00 -23.13 -34.86
C ARG A 443 -27.49 -23.08 -34.59
N GLU A 444 -28.23 -22.62 -35.58
CA GLU A 444 -29.69 -22.75 -35.64
C GLU A 444 -30.11 -24.22 -35.78
N ALA A 445 -31.41 -24.49 -35.61
CA ALA A 445 -31.96 -25.84 -35.79
C ALA A 445 -31.81 -26.37 -37.23
N ASP A 446 -31.77 -25.48 -38.23
CA ASP A 446 -31.52 -25.81 -39.64
C ASP A 446 -30.02 -25.98 -39.97
N GLY A 447 -29.14 -25.86 -38.97
CA GLY A 447 -27.69 -25.98 -39.13
C GLY A 447 -26.98 -24.69 -39.57
N SER A 448 -27.71 -23.62 -39.87
CA SER A 448 -27.12 -22.32 -40.22
C SER A 448 -26.32 -21.72 -39.04
N LEU A 449 -25.29 -20.94 -39.36
CA LEU A 449 -24.41 -20.36 -38.36
C LEU A 449 -25.12 -19.21 -37.64
N ARG A 450 -25.26 -19.34 -36.31
CA ARG A 450 -25.83 -18.29 -35.47
C ARG A 450 -24.75 -17.43 -34.84
N ALA A 451 -23.84 -18.06 -34.08
CA ALA A 451 -22.82 -17.35 -33.33
C ALA A 451 -21.50 -18.14 -33.26
N VAL A 452 -20.40 -17.42 -33.21
CA VAL A 452 -19.06 -17.96 -32.94
C VAL A 452 -18.49 -17.21 -31.76
N ILE A 453 -18.12 -17.91 -30.70
CA ILE A 453 -17.61 -17.30 -29.47
C ILE A 453 -16.14 -17.71 -29.34
N ASP A 454 -15.24 -16.74 -29.34
CA ASP A 454 -13.80 -16.96 -29.12
C ASP A 454 -13.47 -16.80 -27.63
N LEU A 455 -13.04 -17.87 -26.97
CA LEU A 455 -12.77 -17.91 -25.53
C LEU A 455 -11.26 -17.80 -25.24
N TYR A 456 -10.82 -16.62 -24.84
CA TYR A 456 -9.44 -16.32 -24.48
C TYR A 456 -9.27 -16.07 -22.98
N SER A 457 -8.07 -16.36 -22.45
CA SER A 457 -7.70 -15.82 -21.13
C SER A 457 -7.15 -14.41 -21.28
N TYR A 458 -7.29 -13.57 -20.24
CA TYR A 458 -6.66 -12.23 -20.22
C TYR A 458 -5.14 -12.26 -20.43
N ALA A 459 -4.49 -13.39 -20.15
CA ALA A 459 -3.05 -13.57 -20.35
C ALA A 459 -2.65 -13.76 -21.82
N THR A 460 -3.60 -13.93 -22.75
CA THR A 460 -3.32 -14.05 -24.18
C THR A 460 -2.45 -12.89 -24.66
N ARG A 461 -1.52 -13.18 -25.58
CA ARG A 461 -0.67 -12.20 -26.28
C ARG A 461 -1.13 -11.92 -27.71
N HIS A 462 -2.23 -12.55 -28.14
CA HIS A 462 -2.77 -12.36 -29.47
C HIS A 462 -3.03 -10.87 -29.78
N SER A 463 -2.79 -10.51 -31.04
CA SER A 463 -3.14 -9.20 -31.58
C SER A 463 -4.53 -9.28 -32.18
N PHE A 464 -5.46 -8.51 -31.64
CA PHE A 464 -6.84 -8.41 -32.12
C PHE A 464 -7.02 -7.22 -33.09
N ALA A 465 -5.92 -6.72 -33.65
CA ALA A 465 -5.90 -5.55 -34.53
C ALA A 465 -6.94 -5.65 -35.66
N ASP A 466 -7.00 -6.81 -36.29
CA ASP A 466 -7.84 -7.07 -37.47
C ASP A 466 -9.15 -7.79 -37.11
N ALA A 467 -9.33 -8.14 -35.83
CA ALA A 467 -10.55 -8.76 -35.36
C ALA A 467 -11.65 -7.72 -35.16
N ARG A 468 -12.89 -8.10 -35.46
CA ARG A 468 -14.10 -7.35 -35.15
C ARG A 468 -15.08 -8.31 -34.49
N TYR A 469 -15.62 -7.89 -33.35
CA TYR A 469 -16.56 -8.69 -32.57
C TYR A 469 -17.88 -7.96 -32.40
N VAL A 470 -18.98 -8.70 -32.27
CA VAL A 470 -20.28 -8.13 -31.94
C VAL A 470 -20.35 -7.81 -30.45
N ILE A 471 -19.98 -8.77 -29.60
CA ILE A 471 -19.93 -8.59 -28.14
C ILE A 471 -18.52 -8.92 -27.66
N CYS A 472 -17.95 -8.02 -26.85
CA CYS A 472 -16.83 -8.35 -25.98
C CYS A 472 -17.33 -8.56 -24.54
N LEU A 473 -17.35 -9.81 -24.10
CA LEU A 473 -17.70 -10.19 -22.73
C LEU A 473 -16.41 -10.42 -21.91
N TYR A 474 -16.35 -9.79 -20.75
CA TYR A 474 -15.23 -9.83 -19.81
C TYR A 474 -15.68 -10.48 -18.51
N ASP A 475 -15.46 -11.78 -18.37
CA ASP A 475 -15.72 -12.50 -17.12
C ASP A 475 -14.62 -12.21 -16.10
N GLU A 476 -14.97 -12.14 -14.83
CA GLU A 476 -14.16 -11.55 -13.76
C GLU A 476 -13.47 -10.24 -14.18
N SER A 477 -14.28 -9.30 -14.69
CA SER A 477 -13.85 -8.01 -15.27
C SER A 477 -12.98 -7.17 -14.33
N HIS A 478 -12.95 -7.46 -13.04
CA HIS A 478 -12.00 -6.84 -12.11
C HIS A 478 -10.53 -7.12 -12.46
N HIS A 479 -10.22 -8.11 -13.31
CA HIS A 479 -8.88 -8.33 -13.88
C HIS A 479 -8.54 -7.44 -15.08
N LEU A 480 -9.55 -6.91 -15.77
CA LEU A 480 -9.40 -6.12 -17.00
C LEU A 480 -8.49 -4.89 -16.79
N PRO A 481 -8.59 -4.09 -15.70
CA PRO A 481 -7.71 -2.93 -15.48
C PRO A 481 -6.23 -3.25 -15.17
N SER A 482 -5.82 -4.53 -15.22
CA SER A 482 -4.43 -4.92 -14.96
C SER A 482 -3.47 -4.44 -16.07
N ASN A 483 -2.18 -4.35 -15.75
CA ASN A 483 -1.13 -3.81 -16.64
C ASN A 483 -1.01 -4.48 -18.02
N ARG A 484 -1.58 -5.68 -18.20
CA ARG A 484 -1.56 -6.37 -19.51
C ARG A 484 -2.96 -6.59 -20.08
N ALA A 485 -3.98 -6.74 -19.23
CA ALA A 485 -5.32 -7.06 -19.69
C ALA A 485 -6.08 -5.84 -20.23
N HIS A 486 -5.77 -4.62 -19.78
CA HIS A 486 -6.56 -3.42 -20.12
C HIS A 486 -6.62 -3.16 -21.63
N ARG A 487 -5.57 -3.55 -22.37
CA ARG A 487 -5.54 -3.47 -23.84
C ARG A 487 -6.68 -4.23 -24.51
N HIS A 488 -7.21 -5.27 -23.87
CA HIS A 488 -8.29 -6.09 -24.43
C HIS A 488 -9.62 -5.34 -24.43
N ALA A 489 -9.81 -4.32 -23.59
CA ALA A 489 -11.02 -3.49 -23.58
C ALA A 489 -11.26 -2.75 -24.91
N PHE A 490 -10.20 -2.57 -25.70
CA PHE A 490 -10.17 -1.82 -26.96
C PHE A 490 -10.26 -2.72 -28.18
N VAL A 491 -10.44 -4.02 -27.98
CA VAL A 491 -10.81 -4.89 -29.10
C VAL A 491 -12.09 -4.30 -29.71
N PRO A 492 -12.10 -4.00 -31.02
CA PRO A 492 -13.24 -3.32 -31.61
C PRO A 492 -14.46 -4.22 -31.55
N CYS A 493 -15.52 -3.70 -30.91
CA CYS A 493 -16.78 -4.39 -30.78
C CYS A 493 -17.96 -3.43 -30.73
N GLU A 494 -19.14 -3.96 -31.06
CA GLU A 494 -20.39 -3.21 -31.03
C GLU A 494 -20.92 -3.05 -29.61
N PHE A 495 -20.89 -4.13 -28.82
CA PHE A 495 -21.44 -4.20 -27.47
C PHE A 495 -20.42 -4.74 -26.46
N ARG A 496 -20.58 -4.37 -25.17
CA ARG A 496 -19.67 -4.77 -24.09
C ARG A 496 -20.40 -5.28 -22.85
N MET A 497 -19.86 -6.32 -22.23
CA MET A 497 -20.41 -6.83 -20.98
C MET A 497 -19.27 -7.19 -20.02
N GLY A 498 -19.15 -6.47 -18.92
CA GLY A 498 -18.30 -6.84 -17.79
C GLY A 498 -19.09 -7.70 -16.80
N GLN A 499 -18.49 -8.75 -16.25
CA GLN A 499 -19.08 -9.54 -15.19
C GLN A 499 -18.08 -9.70 -14.05
N SER A 500 -18.42 -9.26 -12.84
CA SER A 500 -17.50 -9.37 -11.70
C SER A 500 -18.25 -9.32 -10.38
N ALA A 501 -18.01 -10.25 -9.46
CA ALA A 501 -18.65 -10.19 -8.13
C ALA A 501 -17.88 -9.27 -7.17
N SER A 502 -16.64 -8.96 -7.52
CA SER A 502 -15.73 -8.18 -6.71
C SER A 502 -15.11 -7.11 -7.59
N ALA A 503 -15.93 -6.21 -8.13
CA ALA A 503 -15.49 -5.04 -8.91
C ALA A 503 -14.84 -3.96 -8.01
N ILE A 504 -13.91 -4.39 -7.15
CA ILE A 504 -13.18 -3.57 -6.19
C ILE A 504 -11.69 -3.84 -6.41
N ARG A 505 -10.88 -2.79 -6.38
CA ARG A 505 -9.43 -2.89 -6.51
C ARG A 505 -8.74 -2.01 -5.45
N GLU A 506 -7.54 -2.44 -5.05
CA GLU A 506 -6.71 -1.72 -4.07
C GLU A 506 -5.72 -0.74 -4.73
N ASP A 507 -5.63 -0.73 -6.06
CA ASP A 507 -4.69 0.09 -6.85
C ASP A 507 -5.34 1.34 -7.47
N HIS A 508 -6.49 1.77 -6.93
CA HIS A 508 -7.27 2.92 -7.40
C HIS A 508 -7.77 2.82 -8.86
N ARG A 509 -7.76 1.64 -9.47
CA ARG A 509 -8.29 1.40 -10.84
C ARG A 509 -9.65 0.71 -10.85
N ALA A 510 -10.39 0.75 -9.75
CA ALA A 510 -11.70 0.09 -9.67
C ALA A 510 -12.69 0.70 -10.68
N ASP A 511 -12.68 2.04 -10.83
CA ASP A 511 -13.59 2.75 -11.72
C ASP A 511 -13.30 2.48 -13.20
N TRP A 512 -12.08 2.04 -13.53
CA TRP A 512 -11.76 1.61 -14.89
C TRP A 512 -12.60 0.43 -15.32
N ILE A 513 -13.06 -0.44 -14.42
CA ILE A 513 -13.93 -1.57 -14.79
C ILE A 513 -15.16 -1.02 -15.52
N ARG A 514 -15.85 -0.06 -14.90
CA ARG A 514 -17.06 0.56 -15.43
C ARG A 514 -16.77 1.39 -16.68
N LYS A 515 -15.69 2.19 -16.66
CA LYS A 515 -15.25 2.96 -17.83
C LYS A 515 -14.87 2.09 -19.04
N LEU A 516 -14.47 0.84 -18.83
CA LEU A 516 -14.04 -0.09 -19.88
C LEU A 516 -15.13 -1.07 -20.35
N THR A 517 -16.16 -1.32 -19.53
CA THR A 517 -17.20 -2.30 -19.87
C THR A 517 -18.60 -1.68 -20.02
N GLY A 518 -18.99 -0.75 -19.14
CA GLY A 518 -20.32 -0.17 -19.11
C GLY A 518 -20.80 0.15 -17.69
N GLU A 519 -22.01 0.72 -17.61
CA GLU A 519 -22.61 1.12 -16.35
C GLU A 519 -22.82 -0.05 -15.40
N ALA A 520 -22.63 0.19 -14.11
CA ALA A 520 -22.72 -0.86 -13.09
C ALA A 520 -24.17 -1.24 -12.79
N VAL A 521 -24.49 -2.51 -12.95
CA VAL A 521 -25.80 -3.09 -12.61
C VAL A 521 -25.62 -4.06 -11.44
N GLY A 522 -26.41 -3.86 -10.39
CA GLY A 522 -26.42 -4.75 -9.23
C GLY A 522 -25.21 -4.65 -8.31
N ALA A 523 -24.50 -3.52 -8.32
CA ALA A 523 -23.34 -3.28 -7.47
C ALA A 523 -23.71 -3.18 -5.98
N ASP A 524 -24.86 -2.61 -5.65
CA ASP A 524 -25.36 -2.57 -4.27
C ASP A 524 -26.13 -3.86 -3.93
N TRP A 525 -25.67 -4.58 -2.92
CA TRP A 525 -26.27 -5.84 -2.49
C TRP A 525 -27.14 -5.67 -1.25
N ALA A 526 -26.98 -4.57 -0.50
CA ALA A 526 -27.65 -4.38 0.77
C ALA A 526 -29.19 -4.43 0.66
N PRO A 527 -29.83 -3.85 -0.38
CA PRO A 527 -31.28 -3.99 -0.55
C PRO A 527 -31.73 -5.45 -0.77
N HIS A 528 -30.92 -6.24 -1.47
CA HIS A 528 -31.20 -7.66 -1.72
C HIS A 528 -31.01 -8.53 -0.48
N VAL A 529 -30.08 -8.13 0.38
CA VAL A 529 -29.91 -8.75 1.70
C VAL A 529 -31.12 -8.40 2.59
N ALA A 530 -31.50 -7.12 2.64
CA ALA A 530 -32.58 -6.63 3.49
C ALA A 530 -33.94 -7.22 3.12
N ASN A 531 -34.22 -7.41 1.83
CA ASN A 531 -35.47 -8.00 1.36
C ASN A 531 -35.46 -9.53 1.26
N GLY A 532 -34.37 -10.19 1.67
CA GLY A 532 -34.24 -11.64 1.71
C GLY A 532 -33.99 -12.33 0.35
N THR A 533 -33.87 -11.58 -0.75
CA THR A 533 -33.49 -12.15 -2.07
C THR A 533 -32.09 -12.77 -2.03
N LEU A 534 -31.18 -12.15 -1.29
CA LEU A 534 -29.85 -12.66 -1.00
C LEU A 534 -29.82 -13.16 0.44
N GLN A 535 -29.74 -14.47 0.61
CA GLN A 535 -29.69 -15.08 1.94
C GLN A 535 -28.45 -14.63 2.72
N THR A 536 -28.66 -14.31 4.00
CA THR A 536 -27.59 -13.91 4.91
C THR A 536 -26.88 -15.13 5.46
N VAL A 537 -25.58 -14.97 5.71
CA VAL A 537 -24.76 -15.93 6.43
C VAL A 537 -24.05 -15.16 7.55
N PRO A 538 -24.06 -15.62 8.81
CA PRO A 538 -23.37 -14.94 9.89
C PRO A 538 -21.88 -14.83 9.58
N VAL A 539 -21.37 -13.59 9.65
CA VAL A 539 -19.93 -13.30 9.54
C VAL A 539 -19.40 -13.01 10.94
N ARG A 540 -18.52 -13.88 11.43
CA ARG A 540 -17.89 -13.72 12.75
C ARG A 540 -16.43 -13.34 12.61
N VAL A 541 -16.04 -12.25 13.27
CA VAL A 541 -14.66 -11.80 13.34
C VAL A 541 -14.16 -12.13 14.74
N LEU A 542 -13.32 -13.17 14.83
CA LEU A 542 -12.81 -13.67 16.10
C LEU A 542 -11.43 -13.08 16.37
N LEU A 543 -11.34 -12.26 17.42
CA LEU A 543 -10.08 -11.67 17.88
C LEU A 543 -9.28 -12.70 18.66
N VAL A 544 -8.21 -13.21 18.06
CA VAL A 544 -7.29 -14.21 18.62
C VAL A 544 -6.04 -13.55 19.21
N ARG A 545 -5.33 -14.26 20.10
CA ARG A 545 -4.11 -13.73 20.73
C ARG A 545 -2.92 -13.68 19.78
N ASP A 546 -2.71 -14.78 19.07
CA ASP A 546 -1.53 -15.02 18.23
C ASP A 546 -1.84 -16.03 17.12
N LEU A 547 -0.84 -16.34 16.31
CA LEU A 547 -0.95 -17.29 15.20
C LEU A 547 -1.21 -18.72 15.68
N GLU A 548 -0.70 -19.11 16.85
CA GLU A 548 -0.91 -20.43 17.42
C GLU A 548 -2.39 -20.64 17.80
N HIS A 549 -3.01 -19.63 18.41
CA HIS A 549 -4.44 -19.60 18.67
C HIS A 549 -5.25 -19.74 17.36
N LYS A 550 -4.82 -19.09 16.26
CA LYS A 550 -5.50 -19.25 14.97
C LYS A 550 -5.54 -20.70 14.48
N TYR A 551 -4.44 -21.43 14.57
CA TYR A 551 -4.38 -22.83 14.15
C TYR A 551 -5.35 -23.71 14.92
N ARG A 552 -5.34 -23.60 16.25
CA ARG A 552 -6.22 -24.38 17.13
C ARG A 552 -7.69 -24.09 16.87
N LEU A 553 -8.02 -22.80 16.73
CA LEU A 553 -9.38 -22.37 16.49
C LEU A 553 -9.86 -22.76 15.09
N ALA A 554 -9.02 -22.68 14.06
CA ALA A 554 -9.35 -23.16 12.73
C ALA A 554 -9.65 -24.67 12.73
N ASN A 555 -8.88 -25.49 13.45
CA ASN A 555 -9.21 -26.91 13.62
C ASN A 555 -10.57 -27.09 14.30
N ARG A 556 -10.79 -26.45 15.46
CA ARG A 556 -12.04 -26.56 16.24
C ARG A 556 -13.28 -26.13 15.44
N LEU A 557 -13.20 -25.03 14.71
CA LEU A 557 -14.32 -24.49 13.93
C LEU A 557 -14.71 -25.36 12.73
N THR A 558 -13.76 -26.18 12.24
CA THR A 558 -13.92 -26.99 11.03
C THR A 558 -14.05 -28.48 11.32
N GLU A 559 -13.95 -28.89 12.58
CA GLU A 559 -14.09 -30.28 12.99
C GLU A 559 -15.51 -30.79 12.69
N GLY A 560 -15.60 -31.97 12.05
CA GLY A 560 -16.88 -32.59 11.68
C GLY A 560 -17.67 -31.88 10.57
N ARG A 561 -17.22 -30.73 10.07
CA ARG A 561 -17.93 -29.90 9.08
C ARG A 561 -17.26 -29.95 7.70
N ARG A 562 -18.04 -29.66 6.66
CA ARG A 562 -17.55 -29.42 5.31
C ARG A 562 -16.99 -28.00 5.27
N ALA A 563 -15.66 -27.84 5.24
CA ALA A 563 -15.04 -26.56 5.49
C ALA A 563 -13.82 -26.27 4.60
N ILE A 564 -13.60 -24.98 4.33
CA ILE A 564 -12.38 -24.49 3.69
C ILE A 564 -11.71 -23.50 4.63
N VAL A 565 -10.44 -23.74 4.91
CA VAL A 565 -9.58 -22.81 5.65
C VAL A 565 -8.66 -22.09 4.66
N PHE A 566 -8.81 -20.79 4.51
CA PHE A 566 -7.95 -19.99 3.66
C PHE A 566 -6.70 -19.51 4.39
N CYS A 567 -5.55 -19.86 3.83
CA CYS A 567 -4.22 -19.51 4.31
C CYS A 567 -3.48 -18.70 3.25
N GLU A 568 -2.95 -17.55 3.62
CA GLU A 568 -2.15 -16.75 2.70
C GLU A 568 -0.71 -17.27 2.60
N ALA A 569 -0.11 -17.59 3.75
CA ALA A 569 1.22 -18.16 3.80
C ALA A 569 1.16 -19.68 3.59
N ILE A 570 2.04 -20.19 2.73
CA ILE A 570 2.22 -21.62 2.50
C ILE A 570 2.56 -22.35 3.80
N ALA A 571 3.35 -21.70 4.67
CA ALA A 571 3.71 -22.25 5.98
C ALA A 571 2.49 -22.52 6.88
N ASP A 572 1.48 -21.64 6.84
CA ASP A 572 0.26 -21.81 7.65
C ASP A 572 -0.55 -23.02 7.18
N GLY A 573 -0.66 -23.20 5.86
CA GLY A 573 -1.34 -24.36 5.27
C GLY A 573 -0.61 -25.67 5.56
N ALA A 574 0.72 -25.69 5.41
CA ALA A 574 1.56 -26.84 5.75
C ALA A 574 1.44 -27.21 7.24
N GLU A 575 1.27 -26.21 8.12
CA GLU A 575 1.11 -26.45 9.55
C GLU A 575 -0.25 -27.07 9.90
N LEU A 576 -1.33 -26.63 9.25
CA LEU A 576 -2.65 -27.26 9.40
C LEU A 576 -2.65 -28.71 8.90
N GLU A 577 -1.96 -28.96 7.79
CA GLU A 577 -1.80 -30.31 7.23
C GLU A 577 -1.01 -31.21 8.19
N ARG A 578 0.15 -30.73 8.66
CA ARG A 578 1.02 -31.47 9.57
C ARG A 578 0.36 -31.77 10.93
N ARG A 579 -0.36 -30.81 11.51
CA ARG A 579 -0.93 -30.93 12.88
C ARG A 579 -2.30 -31.60 12.91
N TYR A 580 -3.16 -31.31 11.94
CA TYR A 580 -4.57 -31.68 12.00
C TYR A 580 -5.02 -32.58 10.84
N GLY A 581 -4.07 -32.99 9.99
CA GLY A 581 -4.36 -33.81 8.81
C GLY A 581 -5.29 -33.13 7.82
N MET A 582 -5.32 -31.79 7.81
CA MET A 582 -6.15 -31.00 6.90
C MET A 582 -5.37 -30.78 5.60
N PRO A 583 -5.72 -31.46 4.48
CA PRO A 583 -4.90 -31.42 3.28
C PRO A 583 -4.74 -29.99 2.76
N PHE A 584 -3.53 -29.64 2.37
CA PHE A 584 -3.23 -28.29 1.92
C PHE A 584 -3.15 -28.19 0.39
N ILE A 585 -3.99 -27.33 -0.18
CA ILE A 585 -4.11 -27.10 -1.61
C ILE A 585 -3.44 -25.77 -1.99
N TYR A 586 -2.39 -25.89 -2.79
CA TYR A 586 -1.58 -24.78 -3.26
C TYR A 586 -1.13 -24.98 -4.72
N SER A 587 -0.30 -24.08 -5.23
CA SER A 587 0.03 -24.05 -6.66
C SER A 587 0.71 -25.30 -7.20
N ALA A 588 1.32 -26.14 -6.34
CA ALA A 588 1.93 -27.40 -6.75
C ALA A 588 1.00 -28.62 -6.61
N THR A 589 -0.20 -28.46 -6.05
CA THR A 589 -1.17 -29.55 -5.91
C THR A 589 -1.68 -29.96 -7.29
N ARG A 590 -1.45 -31.22 -7.68
CA ARG A 590 -1.78 -31.72 -9.03
C ARG A 590 -3.29 -31.84 -9.28
N GLU A 591 -4.03 -32.36 -8.32
CA GLU A 591 -5.46 -32.66 -8.47
C GLU A 591 -6.30 -31.99 -7.37
N PRO A 592 -6.38 -30.65 -7.36
CA PRO A 592 -7.02 -29.89 -6.27
C PRO A 592 -8.49 -30.27 -6.08
N LEU A 593 -9.24 -30.49 -7.18
CA LEU A 593 -10.66 -30.86 -7.12
C LEU A 593 -10.87 -32.25 -6.50
N ALA A 594 -10.00 -33.22 -6.79
CA ALA A 594 -10.09 -34.55 -6.20
C ALA A 594 -9.83 -34.52 -4.69
N VAL A 595 -8.84 -33.73 -4.25
CA VAL A 595 -8.55 -33.54 -2.83
C VAL A 595 -9.74 -32.91 -2.09
N ILE A 596 -10.37 -31.89 -2.69
CA ILE A 596 -11.58 -31.24 -2.12
C ILE A 596 -12.74 -32.23 -2.02
N ALA A 597 -12.97 -33.02 -3.07
CA ALA A 597 -14.04 -34.00 -3.07
C ALA A 597 -13.84 -35.04 -1.96
N ALA A 598 -12.61 -35.56 -1.83
CA ALA A 598 -12.27 -36.63 -0.89
C ALA A 598 -12.26 -36.23 0.59
N HIS A 599 -12.13 -34.94 0.92
CA HIS A 599 -11.93 -34.49 2.30
C HIS A 599 -13.03 -33.52 2.74
N ARG A 600 -13.56 -33.71 3.96
CA ARG A 600 -14.55 -32.79 4.52
C ARG A 600 -13.95 -31.41 4.80
N ARG A 601 -12.69 -31.33 5.19
CA ARG A 601 -12.02 -30.06 5.49
C ARG A 601 -10.68 -29.97 4.77
N VAL A 602 -10.42 -28.84 4.13
CA VAL A 602 -9.18 -28.58 3.39
C VAL A 602 -8.65 -27.18 3.68
N ALA A 603 -7.33 -27.05 3.69
CA ALA A 603 -6.66 -25.76 3.72
C ALA A 603 -6.34 -25.32 2.29
N MET A 604 -6.47 -24.03 1.98
CA MET A 604 -6.25 -23.50 0.64
C MET A 604 -5.43 -22.22 0.65
N SER A 605 -4.47 -22.14 -0.27
CA SER A 605 -3.78 -20.90 -0.59
C SER A 605 -4.63 -19.96 -1.48
N ARG A 606 -4.04 -18.89 -2.03
CA ARG A 606 -4.64 -18.04 -3.06
C ARG A 606 -5.18 -18.79 -4.28
N VAL A 607 -4.72 -20.02 -4.53
CA VAL A 607 -5.29 -20.86 -5.60
C VAL A 607 -6.79 -21.06 -5.40
N GLY A 608 -7.25 -21.10 -4.15
CA GLY A 608 -8.65 -21.17 -3.80
C GLY A 608 -9.38 -19.83 -3.82
N ASP A 609 -8.79 -18.70 -4.22
CA ASP A 609 -9.53 -17.43 -4.30
C ASP A 609 -10.45 -17.41 -5.54
N ALA A 610 -10.05 -18.04 -6.66
CA ALA A 610 -10.83 -18.09 -7.90
C ALA A 610 -11.20 -19.53 -8.34
N GLY A 611 -12.39 -19.73 -8.92
CA GLY A 611 -12.69 -20.87 -9.79
C GLY A 611 -12.85 -22.26 -9.16
N ILE A 612 -13.10 -22.38 -7.85
CA ILE A 612 -13.43 -23.67 -7.20
C ILE A 612 -14.86 -23.57 -6.67
N ASP A 613 -15.70 -24.53 -7.00
CA ASP A 613 -17.08 -24.60 -6.51
C ASP A 613 -17.23 -25.78 -5.55
N VAL A 614 -17.82 -25.55 -4.38
CA VAL A 614 -18.05 -26.57 -3.34
C VAL A 614 -19.50 -26.42 -2.87
N PRO A 615 -20.44 -27.19 -3.46
CA PRO A 615 -21.88 -26.95 -3.30
C PRO A 615 -22.41 -27.29 -1.90
N ASP A 616 -21.65 -28.07 -1.11
CA ASP A 616 -22.01 -28.54 0.23
C ASP A 616 -21.20 -27.88 1.36
N LEU A 617 -20.52 -26.76 1.08
CA LEU A 617 -19.68 -26.03 2.05
C LEU A 617 -20.46 -25.46 3.23
N GLU A 618 -20.13 -25.84 4.45
CA GLU A 618 -20.78 -25.37 5.69
C GLU A 618 -20.05 -24.15 6.26
N VAL A 619 -18.71 -24.14 6.20
CA VAL A 619 -17.88 -23.11 6.87
C VAL A 619 -16.75 -22.63 5.98
N VAL A 620 -16.53 -21.31 5.98
CA VAL A 620 -15.31 -20.69 5.48
C VAL A 620 -14.56 -20.04 6.63
N VAL A 621 -13.27 -20.39 6.80
CA VAL A 621 -12.40 -19.77 7.80
C VAL A 621 -11.26 -19.01 7.10
N ASP A 622 -11.21 -17.69 7.26
CA ASP A 622 -10.06 -16.87 6.91
C ASP A 622 -9.03 -16.94 8.04
N LEU A 623 -8.03 -17.82 7.90
CA LEU A 623 -6.95 -17.97 8.89
C LEU A 623 -5.90 -16.87 8.73
N SER A 624 -5.40 -16.70 7.51
CA SER A 624 -4.43 -15.66 7.17
C SER A 624 -4.73 -15.00 5.82
N PHE A 625 -4.27 -13.75 5.69
CA PHE A 625 -4.55 -12.89 4.54
C PHE A 625 -3.40 -11.89 4.33
N LEU A 626 -3.19 -11.47 3.07
CA LEU A 626 -2.22 -10.44 2.73
C LEU A 626 -2.87 -9.06 2.67
N GLY A 627 -2.39 -8.15 3.52
CA GLY A 627 -2.92 -6.79 3.60
C GLY A 627 -4.41 -6.78 3.94
N GLY A 628 -5.15 -5.80 3.43
CA GLY A 628 -6.61 -5.73 3.63
C GLY A 628 -7.39 -5.87 2.32
N SER A 629 -7.05 -6.86 1.48
CA SER A 629 -7.68 -7.04 0.17
C SER A 629 -9.20 -7.24 0.32
N ARG A 630 -9.99 -6.24 -0.09
CA ARG A 630 -11.47 -6.27 -0.04
C ARG A 630 -12.06 -7.24 -1.04
N ALA A 631 -11.49 -7.30 -2.24
CA ALA A 631 -11.94 -8.20 -3.29
C ALA A 631 -11.80 -9.67 -2.87
N GLN A 632 -10.67 -10.02 -2.23
CA GLN A 632 -10.45 -11.38 -1.73
C GLN A 632 -11.48 -11.76 -0.65
N SER A 633 -11.78 -10.85 0.29
CA SER A 633 -12.83 -11.10 1.29
C SER A 633 -14.18 -11.44 0.66
N LEU A 634 -14.61 -10.65 -0.34
CA LEU A 634 -15.87 -10.91 -1.05
C LEU A 634 -15.85 -12.21 -1.85
N GLN A 635 -14.72 -12.55 -2.48
CA GLN A 635 -14.59 -13.80 -3.23
C GLN A 635 -14.67 -15.03 -2.31
N ARG A 636 -13.97 -14.99 -1.18
CA ARG A 636 -13.98 -16.08 -0.20
C ARG A 636 -15.36 -16.24 0.46
N PHE A 637 -15.97 -15.14 0.87
CA PHE A 637 -17.35 -15.14 1.38
C PHE A 637 -18.36 -15.61 0.33
N GLY A 638 -18.16 -15.19 -0.92
CA GLY A 638 -18.94 -15.61 -2.07
C GLY A 638 -19.05 -17.12 -2.28
N ARG A 639 -17.99 -17.86 -1.94
CA ARG A 639 -17.97 -19.32 -2.05
C ARG A 639 -18.94 -19.97 -1.09
N LEU A 640 -19.06 -19.40 0.11
CA LEU A 640 -20.03 -19.86 1.07
C LEU A 640 -21.46 -19.55 0.59
N LEU A 641 -21.67 -18.38 -0.03
CA LEU A 641 -22.98 -18.03 -0.60
C LEU A 641 -23.46 -18.98 -1.71
N HIS A 642 -22.55 -19.65 -2.44
CA HIS A 642 -22.91 -20.67 -3.44
C HIS A 642 -23.41 -21.98 -2.82
N SER A 643 -22.99 -22.29 -1.59
CA SER A 643 -23.30 -23.56 -0.96
C SER A 643 -24.72 -23.64 -0.45
N ALA A 644 -25.38 -24.79 -0.63
CA ALA A 644 -26.72 -25.05 -0.13
C ALA A 644 -26.80 -25.12 1.41
N ARG A 645 -25.70 -25.46 2.10
CA ARG A 645 -25.69 -25.64 3.57
C ARG A 645 -25.27 -24.40 4.36
N ARG A 646 -24.40 -23.57 3.78
CA ARG A 646 -23.89 -22.27 4.28
C ARG A 646 -24.26 -21.90 5.73
N GLU A 647 -23.37 -22.20 6.67
CA GLU A 647 -23.63 -21.96 8.09
C GLU A 647 -22.97 -20.68 8.61
N GLU A 648 -21.64 -20.51 8.45
CA GLU A 648 -20.94 -19.31 8.92
C GLU A 648 -19.64 -19.02 8.17
N HIS A 649 -19.29 -17.72 8.05
CA HIS A 649 -17.96 -17.28 7.64
C HIS A 649 -17.23 -16.73 8.85
N VAL A 650 -16.08 -17.32 9.17
CA VAL A 650 -15.25 -16.90 10.29
C VAL A 650 -13.96 -16.23 9.79
N ILE A 651 -13.63 -15.07 10.34
CA ILE A 651 -12.41 -14.34 10.05
C ILE A 651 -11.57 -14.26 11.32
N LEU A 652 -10.41 -14.90 11.31
CA LEU A 652 -9.50 -14.94 12.46
C LEU A 652 -8.50 -13.78 12.36
N MET A 653 -8.56 -12.86 13.32
CA MET A 653 -7.68 -11.69 13.35
C MET A 653 -7.01 -11.55 14.70
N THR A 654 -5.72 -11.21 14.74
CA THR A 654 -5.13 -10.63 15.95
C THR A 654 -5.62 -9.19 16.12
N ASP A 655 -5.46 -8.62 17.32
CA ASP A 655 -5.86 -7.22 17.58
C ASP A 655 -5.17 -6.26 16.60
N LEU A 656 -3.88 -6.48 16.33
CA LEU A 656 -3.10 -5.70 15.37
C LEU A 656 -3.60 -5.86 13.92
N GLU A 657 -4.01 -7.07 13.53
CA GLU A 657 -4.56 -7.31 12.20
C GLU A 657 -5.92 -6.63 12.04
N TYR A 658 -6.77 -6.69 13.07
CA TYR A 658 -8.07 -6.04 13.07
C TYR A 658 -7.92 -4.52 12.92
N GLU A 659 -7.06 -3.89 13.72
CA GLU A 659 -6.76 -2.45 13.62
C GLU A 659 -6.29 -2.06 12.21
N LYS A 660 -5.34 -2.81 11.65
CA LYS A 660 -4.70 -2.45 10.36
C LYS A 660 -5.51 -2.86 9.13
N ARG A 661 -6.40 -3.85 9.24
CA ARG A 661 -7.01 -4.54 8.09
C ARG A 661 -8.53 -4.67 8.18
N SER A 662 -9.16 -3.89 9.06
CA SER A 662 -10.62 -3.77 9.21
C SER A 662 -11.38 -3.49 7.90
N LYS A 663 -10.72 -2.91 6.88
CA LYS A 663 -11.32 -2.75 5.54
C LYS A 663 -11.84 -4.06 4.92
N ARG A 664 -11.29 -5.22 5.30
CA ARG A 664 -11.78 -6.56 4.88
C ARG A 664 -13.17 -6.89 5.42
N ILE A 665 -13.54 -6.31 6.56
CA ILE A 665 -14.82 -6.51 7.24
C ILE A 665 -15.79 -5.46 6.73
N ARG A 666 -15.34 -4.19 6.67
CA ARG A 666 -16.15 -3.07 6.17
C ARG A 666 -16.74 -3.31 4.79
N VAL A 667 -16.03 -4.01 3.89
CA VAL A 667 -16.58 -4.33 2.58
C VAL A 667 -17.78 -5.28 2.65
N LEU A 668 -17.80 -6.24 3.58
CA LEU A 668 -18.93 -7.13 3.79
C LEU A 668 -20.10 -6.38 4.42
N GLU A 669 -19.83 -5.51 5.40
CA GLU A 669 -20.82 -4.62 6.01
C GLU A 669 -21.46 -3.68 4.96
N GLN A 670 -20.64 -3.09 4.09
CA GLN A 670 -21.11 -2.26 2.97
C GLN A 670 -22.00 -3.01 1.97
N LYS A 671 -21.88 -4.35 1.88
CA LYS A 671 -22.77 -5.19 1.07
C LYS A 671 -24.03 -5.63 1.84
N GLY A 672 -24.22 -5.16 3.06
CA GLY A 672 -25.39 -5.44 3.90
C GLY A 672 -25.23 -6.64 4.85
N PHE A 673 -24.05 -7.28 4.92
CA PHE A 673 -23.84 -8.42 5.82
C PHE A 673 -23.42 -7.97 7.22
N ALA A 674 -24.18 -8.40 8.22
CA ALA A 674 -23.84 -8.15 9.61
C ALA A 674 -22.56 -8.91 10.00
N CYS A 675 -21.54 -8.16 10.44
CA CYS A 675 -20.28 -8.71 10.92
C CYS A 675 -20.20 -8.56 12.44
N ARG A 676 -20.16 -9.68 13.16
CA ARG A 676 -20.04 -9.69 14.62
C ARG A 676 -18.59 -9.84 15.03
N VAL A 677 -18.05 -8.84 15.72
CA VAL A 677 -16.70 -8.86 16.27
C VAL A 677 -16.75 -9.33 17.72
N GLU A 678 -15.98 -10.37 18.06
CA GLU A 678 -15.92 -10.91 19.43
C GLU A 678 -14.54 -11.48 19.75
N ARG A 679 -14.20 -11.54 21.04
CA ARG A 679 -12.98 -12.22 21.49
C ARG A 679 -13.13 -13.72 21.25
N ALA A 680 -12.13 -14.34 20.63
CA ALA A 680 -12.12 -15.78 20.45
C ALA A 680 -12.09 -16.51 21.81
N PRO A 681 -12.90 -17.57 21.99
CA PRO A 681 -12.74 -18.46 23.15
C PRO A 681 -11.40 -19.19 23.04
N GLU A 682 -10.82 -19.54 24.19
CA GLU A 682 -9.64 -20.40 24.20
C GLU A 682 -9.93 -21.75 23.53
N ALA A 683 -8.94 -22.24 22.79
CA ALA A 683 -8.96 -23.55 22.16
C ALA A 683 -7.85 -24.40 22.75
N ASP A 684 -8.23 -25.44 23.50
CA ASP A 684 -7.32 -26.41 24.10
C ASP A 684 -6.60 -27.23 23.03
N GLU A 685 -5.44 -27.82 23.37
CA GLU A 685 -4.75 -28.74 22.48
C GLU A 685 -5.60 -29.99 22.23
N PRO A 686 -5.88 -30.36 20.97
CA PRO A 686 -6.48 -31.66 20.71
C PRO A 686 -5.50 -32.77 21.09
N ALA A 687 -6.02 -33.91 21.55
CA ALA A 687 -5.22 -35.09 21.78
C ALA A 687 -4.42 -35.44 20.51
N PRO A 688 -3.14 -35.83 20.62
CA PRO A 688 -2.31 -36.15 19.47
C PRO A 688 -2.99 -37.22 18.63
N VAL A 689 -3.28 -36.89 17.37
CA VAL A 689 -3.82 -37.83 16.39
C VAL A 689 -2.85 -39.01 16.31
N ARG A 690 -3.35 -40.23 16.57
CA ARG A 690 -2.58 -41.46 16.40
C ARG A 690 -1.98 -41.45 14.98
N ARG A 691 -0.64 -41.42 14.91
CA ARG A 691 0.12 -41.52 13.67
C ARG A 691 -0.42 -42.69 12.85
N ILE A 692 -1.05 -42.41 11.71
CA ILE A 692 -1.16 -43.39 10.64
C ILE A 692 0.25 -43.49 10.05
N GLY A 693 0.92 -44.62 10.30
CA GLY A 693 2.12 -45.08 9.60
C GLY A 693 3.25 -44.06 9.47
N ASP A 694 4.19 -44.12 10.40
CA ASP A 694 5.46 -43.40 10.34
C ASP A 694 6.22 -43.69 9.01
N PRO A 695 6.52 -42.70 8.16
CA PRO A 695 7.40 -42.86 6.99
C PRO A 695 8.86 -43.15 7.39
N ALA A 696 9.18 -43.19 8.69
CA ALA A 696 10.53 -43.45 9.19
C ALA A 696 11.07 -44.86 8.89
N ARG A 697 10.35 -45.72 8.16
CA ARG A 697 10.90 -46.98 7.65
C ARG A 697 11.68 -46.87 6.33
N ASP A 698 11.69 -45.72 5.65
CA ASP A 698 12.38 -45.57 4.34
C ASP A 698 13.55 -44.56 4.33
N TRP A 699 14.18 -44.30 5.48
CA TRP A 699 15.39 -43.48 5.55
C TRP A 699 16.65 -44.14 4.94
N GLN A 700 16.56 -45.39 4.45
CA GLN A 700 17.66 -46.08 3.75
C GLN A 700 17.76 -45.75 2.25
N LEU A 701 16.78 -45.03 1.66
CA LEU A 701 16.74 -44.76 0.21
C LEU A 701 17.26 -43.37 -0.21
N LEU A 702 17.58 -42.47 0.72
CA LEU A 702 18.00 -41.08 0.40
C LEU A 702 19.48 -40.77 0.66
N PHE A 703 20.22 -41.65 1.35
CA PHE A 703 21.65 -41.48 1.57
C PHE A 703 22.38 -42.78 1.24
N GLY A 704 22.70 -42.95 -0.04
CA GLY A 704 23.58 -44.01 -0.51
C GLY A 704 24.91 -44.00 0.24
N HIS A 705 25.32 -45.19 0.67
CA HIS A 705 26.59 -45.46 1.30
C HIS A 705 27.75 -44.90 0.46
N TRP A 706 28.46 -43.93 1.01
CA TRP A 706 29.87 -43.72 0.70
C TRP A 706 30.69 -44.36 1.82
N HIS A 707 31.30 -45.51 1.55
CA HIS A 707 32.63 -45.88 2.05
C HIS A 707 33.25 -46.99 1.20
N ALA A 708 34.34 -46.60 0.53
CA ALA A 708 35.55 -47.33 0.16
C ALA A 708 35.52 -48.88 0.08
N ALA A 709 35.60 -49.40 -1.14
CA ALA A 709 36.64 -50.29 -1.67
C ALA A 709 36.53 -50.33 -3.20
#